data_AF-A0A918BA12-F1
#
_entry.id   AF-A0A918BA12-F1
#
_cell.length_a   1.000
_cell.length_b   1.000
_cell.length_c   1.000
_cell.angle_alpha   90.00
_cell.angle_beta   90.00
_cell.angle_gamma   90.00
#
_symmetry.space_group_name_H-M   'P 1'
#
loop_
_entity.id
_entity.type
_entity.pdbx_description
1 polymer ?
#
loop_
_entity_poly.entity_id
_entity_poly.type
_entity_poly.pdbx_seq_one_letter_code
_entity_poly.pdbx_strand_id
1 'polypeptide(L)'
;MSHWWRCLRTAVRYAVREQARNRAALVPAVLIVPLWLGLAHLVLPADPVRFPLRAADRTVRLAANEVAGLSGALHSLTLVVGFMMFLSTSRCAVFYGHLARAGCPRACLAPAQGSVLLLWAVSAAGYATAWVCVFGRPERIDVPALALALCVGALVYGAAGVLLASVTRSEAAGLFMVTSVGFVDLTLQNPVAGPWADAPLLSLLPAYGAMQSAVAAVGTGGTPWRHLLLGMGWAAALSLAGLLVPAVRARGRGGPPATRGRARDGGARERSPGDRMRGGSVRAGGVPGQVRAVSEPPPAPPAVVRVPWRRPGPGRVYRAAGITDPAVRAGYEACRRLVRDSGRLDRAVGLLLPAGLRPLLWAVHGHARTVDALAGAPDDTPRRRAERVAAHSRALETELRRGHSTDPVRAALVDAVWRWDLPGDGLPVTAAGHRTDTTRETRLLTWADWQAYGDRLSFPFGISRLLALLTGPGLSLTAADADALRRWGDAHRLVGALRELCEDARQGSVELPHDVLDEYGVTADDLRRPQRSERVTALVRALADRADAWLAQAARLGAQHPPAAAAWRTLVALQRLELDGLRRRPRGLRRTADHVRFQCLLLGGRLRVARAWRRARTAAVAPPAPPPLPVPRPAPADPPAARAVPLPPLPHPDGVRPPRLPAHRLPRHVAIVMDGNGRWAADRGLPRGEGHGAGGRALRDIVHGALEIGLPCLSVYALSTENWSRTTAETENILRALRTGLDLRTEELWRRDVRLLWSGSADGLPADVVRDLRETVHATRDRAGLTLNLCFNYGGRDEIALAARALARRAVRGELAPDRITARHVGRHLHQPELPDVDLLVRTAGERRTSDFLPWQAACAELVFLDTLWPDADRTHLWDAVRAYTGRERRSGSAGTGR
;
A
#
# COMPACT_ATOMS: atom_id res chain seq x y z
N MET A 1 26.61 11.26 -59.12
CA MET A 1 27.02 11.49 -57.70
C MET A 1 25.90 12.06 -56.80
N SER A 2 25.07 13.01 -57.24
CA SER A 2 24.01 13.63 -56.40
C SER A 2 22.95 12.66 -55.86
N HIS A 3 22.60 11.61 -56.62
CA HIS A 3 21.67 10.57 -56.18
C HIS A 3 22.25 9.70 -55.05
N TRP A 4 23.51 9.28 -55.16
CA TRP A 4 24.21 8.47 -54.16
C TRP A 4 24.28 9.18 -52.81
N TRP A 5 24.67 10.47 -52.81
CA TRP A 5 24.74 11.29 -51.60
C TRP A 5 23.37 11.51 -50.95
N ARG A 6 22.31 11.67 -51.74
CA ARG A 6 20.93 11.75 -51.22
C ARG A 6 20.49 10.46 -50.53
N CYS A 7 20.78 9.30 -51.14
CA CYS A 7 20.51 7.99 -50.54
C CYS A 7 21.30 7.80 -49.23
N LEU A 8 22.60 8.10 -49.21
CA LEU A 8 23.45 8.00 -48.02
C LEU A 8 22.95 8.90 -46.88
N ARG A 9 22.69 10.19 -47.16
CA ARG A 9 22.20 11.16 -46.17
C ARG A 9 20.85 10.73 -45.58
N THR A 10 19.98 10.15 -46.39
CA THR A 10 18.67 9.64 -45.94
C THR A 10 18.84 8.43 -45.03
N ALA A 11 19.70 7.48 -45.41
CA ALA A 11 20.00 6.28 -44.61
C ALA A 11 20.64 6.62 -43.26
N VAL A 12 21.58 7.57 -43.23
CA VAL A 12 22.23 8.06 -42.00
C VAL A 12 21.21 8.75 -41.09
N ARG A 13 20.41 9.68 -41.63
CA ARG A 13 19.39 10.41 -40.85
C ARG A 13 18.37 9.48 -40.21
N TYR A 14 17.92 8.46 -40.95
CA TYR A 14 16.99 7.49 -40.41
C TYR A 14 17.60 6.67 -39.27
N ALA A 15 18.83 6.17 -39.43
CA ALA A 15 19.50 5.41 -38.38
C ALA A 15 19.78 6.24 -37.13
N VAL A 16 20.23 7.49 -37.26
CA VAL A 16 20.40 8.42 -36.13
C VAL A 16 19.07 8.66 -35.41
N ARG A 17 17.98 8.85 -36.16
CA ARG A 17 16.64 9.07 -35.58
C ARG A 17 16.13 7.84 -34.83
N GLU A 18 16.41 6.64 -35.33
CA GLU A 18 15.99 5.40 -34.70
C GLU A 18 16.76 5.16 -33.38
N GLN A 19 18.03 5.54 -33.33
CA GLN A 19 18.82 5.57 -32.08
C GLN A 19 18.25 6.56 -31.06
N ALA A 20 17.97 7.79 -31.50
CA ALA A 20 17.43 8.83 -30.62
C ALA A 20 16.05 8.49 -30.05
N ARG A 21 15.25 7.70 -30.77
CA ARG A 21 13.94 7.19 -30.29
C ARG A 21 14.09 6.12 -29.22
N ASN A 22 15.24 5.45 -29.13
CA ASN A 22 15.47 4.40 -28.17
C ASN A 22 15.91 4.93 -26.80
N ARG A 23 15.02 5.69 -26.15
CA ARG A 23 15.21 6.23 -24.79
C ARG A 23 15.53 5.15 -23.76
N ALA A 24 15.09 3.91 -23.99
CA ALA A 24 15.34 2.77 -23.12
C ALA A 24 16.79 2.26 -23.18
N ALA A 25 17.52 2.46 -24.29
CA ALA A 25 18.93 2.11 -24.42
C ALA A 25 19.86 3.27 -23.97
N LEU A 26 19.46 4.52 -24.23
CA LEU A 26 20.24 5.71 -23.87
C LEU A 26 20.30 5.97 -22.35
N VAL A 27 19.23 5.69 -21.60
CA VAL A 27 19.21 5.94 -20.15
C VAL A 27 20.18 5.01 -19.40
N PRO A 28 20.20 3.68 -19.63
CA PRO A 28 21.26 2.83 -19.08
C PRO A 28 22.65 3.29 -19.51
N ALA A 29 22.85 3.73 -20.75
CA ALA A 29 24.16 4.15 -21.23
C ALA A 29 24.78 5.30 -20.44
N VAL A 30 23.97 6.31 -20.10
CA VAL A 30 24.40 7.46 -19.29
C VAL A 30 24.58 7.09 -17.82
N LEU A 31 23.89 6.07 -17.32
CA LEU A 31 23.94 5.72 -15.89
C LEU A 31 25.01 4.66 -15.57
N ILE A 32 25.30 3.75 -16.49
CA ILE A 32 26.16 2.59 -16.27
C ILE A 32 27.62 3.02 -16.05
N VAL A 33 28.14 3.94 -16.86
CA VAL A 33 29.53 4.42 -16.75
C VAL A 33 29.84 5.05 -15.37
N PRO A 34 29.11 6.07 -14.89
CA PRO A 34 29.38 6.65 -13.57
C PRO A 34 29.08 5.68 -12.42
N LEU A 35 28.08 4.81 -12.56
CA LEU A 35 27.76 3.81 -11.54
C LEU A 35 28.89 2.80 -11.37
N TRP A 36 29.44 2.28 -12.48
CA TRP A 36 30.55 1.32 -12.43
C TRP A 36 31.84 1.97 -11.95
N LEU A 37 32.17 3.15 -12.44
CA LEU A 37 33.35 3.89 -11.97
C LEU A 37 33.24 4.21 -10.47
N GLY A 38 32.06 4.66 -10.02
CA GLY A 38 31.80 4.87 -8.60
C GLY A 38 31.90 3.58 -7.78
N LEU A 39 31.38 2.46 -8.28
CA LEU A 39 31.46 1.17 -7.60
C LEU A 39 32.91 0.66 -7.52
N ALA A 40 33.70 0.80 -8.58
CA ALA A 40 35.13 0.47 -8.57
C ALA A 40 35.90 1.28 -7.52
N HIS A 41 35.62 2.59 -7.40
CA HIS A 41 36.26 3.45 -6.40
C HIS A 41 35.75 3.22 -4.96
N LEU A 42 34.53 2.72 -4.80
CA LEU A 42 33.94 2.46 -3.48
C LEU A 42 34.27 1.07 -2.93
N VAL A 43 34.39 0.06 -3.80
CA VAL A 43 34.49 -1.36 -3.40
C VAL A 43 35.94 -1.84 -3.41
N LEU A 44 36.76 -1.38 -4.37
CA LEU A 44 38.13 -1.87 -4.50
C LEU A 44 39.10 -0.95 -3.76
N PRO A 45 40.10 -1.54 -3.05
CA PRO A 45 41.11 -0.76 -2.37
C PRO A 45 41.97 0.01 -3.39
N ALA A 46 42.55 1.14 -2.97
CA ALA A 46 43.50 1.90 -3.77
C ALA A 46 44.91 1.25 -3.78
N ASP A 47 45.00 -0.02 -3.38
CA ASP A 47 46.26 -0.74 -3.30
C ASP A 47 46.86 -0.88 -4.71
N PRO A 48 48.16 -0.57 -4.87
CA PRO A 48 48.79 -0.58 -6.18
C PRO A 48 49.05 -2.00 -6.65
N VAL A 49 48.48 -2.36 -7.79
CA VAL A 49 48.72 -3.60 -8.51
C VAL A 49 49.90 -3.42 -9.46
N ARG A 50 50.83 -4.37 -9.44
CA ARG A 50 51.96 -4.42 -10.36
C ARG A 50 51.68 -5.46 -11.42
N PHE A 51 51.77 -5.08 -12.68
CA PHE A 51 51.63 -6.00 -13.80
C PHE A 51 52.46 -5.51 -14.99
N PRO A 52 52.96 -6.44 -15.83
CA PRO A 52 53.62 -6.10 -17.08
C PRO A 52 52.62 -5.43 -18.04
N LEU A 53 53.01 -4.29 -18.62
CA LEU A 53 52.24 -3.59 -19.65
C LEU A 53 53.00 -3.70 -20.98
N ARG A 54 52.55 -4.62 -21.85
CA ARG A 54 53.19 -4.86 -23.15
C ARG A 54 53.15 -3.65 -24.09
N ALA A 55 52.14 -2.80 -23.95
CA ALA A 55 52.06 -1.55 -24.70
C ALA A 55 53.22 -0.58 -24.47
N ALA A 56 53.84 -0.63 -23.29
CA ALA A 56 54.94 0.26 -22.90
C ALA A 56 56.24 -0.50 -22.59
N ASP A 57 56.28 -1.81 -22.88
CA ASP A 57 57.40 -2.73 -22.60
C ASP A 57 58.01 -2.58 -21.19
N ARG A 58 57.14 -2.38 -20.19
CA ARG A 58 57.56 -2.15 -18.80
C ARG A 58 56.52 -2.61 -17.81
N THR A 59 56.95 -2.87 -16.57
CA THR A 59 56.02 -3.14 -15.47
C THR A 59 55.46 -1.82 -14.93
N VAL A 60 54.14 -1.72 -14.85
CA VAL A 60 53.45 -0.51 -14.38
C VAL A 60 52.80 -0.78 -13.03
N ARG A 61 52.74 0.26 -12.19
CA ARG A 61 52.12 0.22 -10.86
C ARG A 61 50.93 1.19 -10.84
N LEU A 62 49.71 0.66 -10.84
CA LEU A 62 48.46 1.43 -10.83
C LEU A 62 47.54 0.96 -9.70
N ALA A 63 46.69 1.86 -9.20
CA ALA A 63 45.74 1.49 -8.15
C ALA A 63 44.69 0.49 -8.68
N ALA A 64 44.30 -0.50 -7.87
CA ALA A 64 43.35 -1.53 -8.30
C ALA A 64 42.00 -0.94 -8.75
N ASN A 65 41.55 0.12 -8.09
CA ASN A 65 40.32 0.85 -8.45
C ASN A 65 40.43 1.61 -9.79
N GLU A 66 41.61 2.13 -10.16
CA GLU A 66 41.85 2.79 -11.45
C GLU A 66 41.81 1.78 -12.59
N VAL A 67 42.50 0.65 -12.43
CA VAL A 67 42.54 -0.44 -13.44
C VAL A 67 41.16 -1.06 -13.63
N ALA A 68 40.45 -1.36 -12.53
CA ALA A 68 39.09 -1.85 -12.59
C ALA A 68 38.11 -0.80 -13.14
N GLY A 69 38.35 0.48 -12.87
CA GLY A 69 37.59 1.59 -13.44
C GLY A 69 37.73 1.68 -14.96
N LEU A 70 38.95 1.53 -15.49
CA LEU A 70 39.21 1.49 -16.94
C LEU A 70 38.56 0.28 -17.62
N SER A 71 38.70 -0.91 -17.00
CA SER A 71 38.01 -2.12 -17.46
C SER A 71 36.49 -1.93 -17.46
N GLY A 72 35.94 -1.33 -16.41
CA GLY A 72 34.51 -1.01 -16.28
C GLY A 72 34.03 0.04 -17.29
N ALA A 73 34.85 1.05 -17.60
CA ALA A 73 34.55 2.05 -18.62
C ALA A 73 34.49 1.39 -20.02
N LEU A 74 35.48 0.57 -20.37
CA LEU A 74 35.46 -0.22 -21.60
C LEU A 74 34.25 -1.17 -21.65
N HIS A 75 33.93 -1.84 -20.55
CA HIS A 75 32.79 -2.76 -20.49
C HIS A 75 31.46 -2.04 -20.71
N SER A 76 31.34 -0.84 -20.15
CA SER A 76 30.18 0.02 -20.34
C SER A 76 30.06 0.45 -21.81
N LEU A 77 31.17 0.81 -22.46
CA LEU A 77 31.18 1.16 -23.88
C LEU A 77 30.81 -0.02 -24.77
N THR A 78 31.33 -1.22 -24.46
CA THR A 78 30.98 -2.47 -25.14
C THR A 78 29.48 -2.74 -25.09
N LEU A 79 28.89 -2.64 -23.90
CA LEU A 79 27.46 -2.86 -23.70
C LEU A 79 26.65 -1.81 -24.44
N VAL A 80 27.00 -0.53 -24.29
CA VAL A 80 26.25 0.59 -24.87
C VAL A 80 26.34 0.62 -26.39
N VAL A 81 27.56 0.73 -26.93
CA VAL A 81 27.77 0.93 -28.36
C VAL A 81 27.47 -0.35 -29.13
N GLY A 82 27.86 -1.52 -28.58
CA GLY A 82 27.52 -2.81 -29.17
C GLY A 82 26.01 -3.04 -29.23
N PHE A 83 25.26 -2.75 -28.15
CA PHE A 83 23.80 -2.89 -28.15
C PHE A 83 23.11 -1.89 -29.06
N MET A 84 23.54 -0.62 -29.03
CA MET A 84 22.99 0.40 -29.90
C MET A 84 23.16 0.02 -31.36
N MET A 85 24.38 -0.38 -31.75
CA MET A 85 24.65 -0.77 -33.14
C MET A 85 23.93 -2.05 -33.56
N PHE A 86 23.77 -3.02 -32.65
CA PHE A 86 22.94 -4.19 -32.88
C PHE A 86 21.49 -3.80 -33.21
N LEU A 87 20.83 -3.02 -32.34
CA LEU A 87 19.45 -2.60 -32.53
C LEU A 87 19.25 -1.73 -33.75
N SER A 88 20.17 -0.79 -34.00
CA SER A 88 20.16 0.02 -35.23
C SER A 88 20.13 -0.87 -36.44
N THR A 89 21.01 -1.87 -36.46
CA THR A 89 21.22 -2.73 -37.62
C THR A 89 20.01 -3.63 -37.84
N SER A 90 19.50 -4.26 -36.78
CA SER A 90 18.31 -5.11 -36.87
C SER A 90 17.06 -4.35 -37.29
N ARG A 91 16.83 -3.14 -36.77
CA ARG A 91 15.62 -2.35 -37.08
C ARG A 91 15.69 -1.61 -38.40
N CYS A 92 16.86 -1.10 -38.77
CA CYS A 92 17.04 -0.44 -40.06
C CYS A 92 17.09 -1.44 -41.22
N ALA A 93 17.27 -2.75 -40.99
CA ALA A 93 17.34 -3.76 -42.04
C ALA A 93 16.13 -3.75 -42.99
N VAL A 94 14.91 -3.59 -42.46
CA VAL A 94 13.68 -3.54 -43.28
C VAL A 94 13.65 -2.27 -44.12
N PHE A 95 13.92 -1.11 -43.51
CA PHE A 95 13.95 0.18 -44.19
C PHE A 95 15.03 0.24 -45.27
N TYR A 96 16.22 -0.29 -45.01
CA TYR A 96 17.30 -0.41 -45.97
C TYR A 96 16.94 -1.36 -47.13
N GLY A 97 16.18 -2.41 -46.87
CA GLY A 97 15.61 -3.27 -47.91
C GLY A 97 14.56 -2.54 -48.78
N HIS A 98 13.86 -1.55 -48.27
CA HIS A 98 12.97 -0.69 -49.06
C HIS A 98 13.74 0.33 -49.89
N LEU A 99 14.76 0.98 -49.32
CA LEU A 99 15.65 1.90 -50.06
C LEU A 99 16.36 1.21 -51.23
N ALA A 100 16.85 -0.02 -51.01
CA ALA A 100 17.49 -0.81 -52.07
C ALA A 100 16.51 -1.17 -53.21
N ARG A 101 15.25 -1.45 -52.89
CA ARG A 101 14.19 -1.69 -53.89
C ARG A 101 13.76 -0.42 -54.62
N ALA A 102 13.92 0.74 -54.00
CA ALA A 102 13.64 2.05 -54.57
C ALA A 102 14.80 2.62 -55.41
N GLY A 103 15.78 1.79 -55.80
CA GLY A 103 16.89 2.19 -56.68
C GLY A 103 18.12 2.80 -55.98
N CYS A 104 18.18 2.83 -54.64
CA CYS A 104 19.41 3.23 -53.94
C CYS A 104 20.47 2.11 -53.98
N PRO A 105 21.73 2.40 -54.33
CA PRO A 105 22.80 1.41 -54.32
C PRO A 105 23.01 0.80 -52.93
N ARG A 106 23.12 -0.54 -52.84
CA ARG A 106 23.44 -1.24 -51.58
C ARG A 106 24.78 -0.80 -50.98
N ALA A 107 25.69 -0.31 -51.83
CA ALA A 107 26.95 0.31 -51.43
C ALA A 107 26.80 1.54 -50.52
N CYS A 108 25.63 2.18 -50.45
CA CYS A 108 25.37 3.30 -49.54
C CYS A 108 25.10 2.88 -48.08
N LEU A 109 24.81 1.59 -47.83
CA LEU A 109 24.38 1.11 -46.51
C LEU A 109 25.53 0.94 -45.53
N ALA A 110 26.64 0.35 -46.00
CA ALA A 110 27.90 0.24 -45.26
C ALA A 110 28.42 1.59 -44.73
N PRO A 111 28.60 2.65 -45.56
CA PRO A 111 29.05 3.95 -45.09
C PRO A 111 28.01 4.64 -44.18
N ALA A 112 26.71 4.35 -44.34
CA ALA A 112 25.69 4.87 -43.44
C ALA A 112 25.83 4.27 -42.02
N GLN A 113 26.00 2.96 -41.91
CA GLN A 113 26.21 2.27 -40.63
C GLN A 113 27.56 2.65 -40.01
N GLY A 114 28.62 2.76 -40.82
CA GLY A 114 29.94 3.21 -40.37
C GLY A 114 29.91 4.63 -39.78
N SER A 115 29.16 5.53 -40.40
CA SER A 115 29.00 6.92 -39.91
C SER A 115 28.26 6.97 -38.57
N VAL A 116 27.23 6.14 -38.38
CA VAL A 116 26.49 6.06 -37.12
C VAL A 116 27.33 5.39 -36.03
N LEU A 117 28.08 4.34 -36.36
CA LEU A 117 29.03 3.70 -35.46
C LEU A 117 30.08 4.70 -34.96
N LEU A 118 30.70 5.43 -35.88
CA LEU A 118 31.72 6.42 -35.55
C LEU A 118 31.18 7.53 -34.64
N LEU A 119 30.00 8.08 -34.98
CA LEU A 119 29.34 9.10 -34.17
C LEU A 119 29.12 8.64 -32.72
N TRP A 120 28.58 7.43 -32.53
CA TRP A 120 28.31 6.90 -31.20
C TRP A 120 29.57 6.48 -30.46
N ALA A 121 30.57 5.92 -31.15
CA ALA A 121 31.85 5.59 -30.56
C ALA A 121 32.57 6.83 -30.01
N VAL A 122 32.65 7.91 -30.80
CA VAL A 122 33.24 9.18 -30.36
C VAL A 122 32.47 9.79 -29.20
N SER A 123 31.13 9.83 -29.30
CA SER A 123 30.29 10.44 -28.26
C SER A 123 30.37 9.68 -26.93
N ALA A 124 30.30 8.35 -26.98
CA ALA A 124 30.36 7.51 -25.79
C ALA A 124 31.77 7.50 -25.18
N ALA A 125 32.82 7.45 -26.01
CA ALA A 125 34.21 7.53 -25.55
C ALA A 125 34.51 8.86 -24.88
N GLY A 126 34.06 9.99 -25.45
CA GLY A 126 34.20 11.31 -24.82
C GLY A 126 33.51 11.38 -23.47
N TYR A 127 32.28 10.85 -23.38
CA TYR A 127 31.54 10.76 -22.13
C TYR A 127 32.25 9.90 -21.07
N ALA A 128 32.74 8.71 -21.46
CA ALA A 128 33.46 7.83 -20.56
C ALA A 128 34.80 8.42 -20.11
N THR A 129 35.54 9.07 -21.01
CA THR A 129 36.79 9.78 -20.70
C THR A 129 36.56 10.85 -19.66
N ALA A 130 35.51 11.68 -19.82
CA ALA A 130 35.17 12.71 -18.84
C ALA A 130 34.93 12.14 -17.45
N TRP A 131 34.23 11.01 -17.34
CA TRP A 131 34.01 10.35 -16.05
C TRP A 131 35.24 9.69 -15.47
N VAL A 132 36.11 9.09 -16.30
CA VAL A 132 37.40 8.56 -15.84
C VAL A 132 38.25 9.71 -15.26
N CYS A 133 38.23 10.89 -15.88
CA CYS A 133 38.91 12.08 -15.33
C CYS A 133 38.28 12.62 -14.05
N VAL A 134 36.96 12.46 -13.84
CA VAL A 134 36.27 12.86 -12.60
C VAL A 134 36.68 11.99 -11.41
N PHE A 135 36.88 10.69 -11.63
CA PHE A 135 37.22 9.75 -10.56
C PHE A 135 38.74 9.52 -10.41
N GLY A 136 39.51 9.66 -11.49
CA GLY A 136 40.97 9.52 -11.49
C GLY A 136 41.71 10.82 -11.20
N ARG A 137 43.05 10.77 -11.17
CA ARG A 137 43.90 11.95 -11.04
C ARG A 137 44.22 12.54 -12.42
N PRO A 138 43.62 13.68 -12.83
CA PRO A 138 43.73 14.19 -14.20
C PRO A 138 45.17 14.50 -14.61
N GLU A 139 46.03 14.87 -13.66
CA GLU A 139 47.46 15.17 -13.88
C GLU A 139 48.28 13.96 -14.39
N ARG A 140 47.78 12.73 -14.24
CA ARG A 140 48.46 11.50 -14.66
C ARG A 140 47.89 10.91 -15.95
N ILE A 141 46.82 11.49 -16.49
CA ILE A 141 46.07 10.93 -17.61
C ILE A 141 46.41 11.71 -18.88
N ASP A 142 46.94 11.02 -19.88
CA ASP A 142 46.94 11.51 -21.25
C ASP A 142 45.51 11.42 -21.80
N VAL A 143 44.75 12.51 -21.63
CA VAL A 143 43.33 12.58 -21.98
C VAL A 143 43.09 12.30 -23.48
N PRO A 144 43.86 12.88 -24.43
CA PRO A 144 43.76 12.50 -25.84
C PRO A 144 44.00 11.01 -26.11
N ALA A 145 45.05 10.42 -25.54
CA ALA A 145 45.35 9.00 -25.73
C ALA A 145 44.27 8.09 -25.13
N LEU A 146 43.74 8.46 -23.95
CA LEU A 146 42.64 7.72 -23.30
C LEU A 146 41.36 7.80 -24.12
N ALA A 147 40.98 8.98 -24.61
CA ALA A 147 39.80 9.15 -25.45
C ALA A 147 39.90 8.32 -26.74
N LEU A 148 41.09 8.29 -27.36
CA LEU A 148 41.35 7.49 -28.54
C LEU A 148 41.26 5.98 -28.24
N ALA A 149 41.84 5.52 -27.13
CA ALA A 149 41.78 4.12 -26.71
C ALA A 149 40.34 3.65 -26.44
N LEU A 150 39.56 4.44 -25.71
CA LEU A 150 38.16 4.17 -25.43
C LEU A 150 37.30 4.20 -26.72
N CYS A 151 37.60 5.11 -27.65
CA CYS A 151 36.95 5.17 -28.96
C CYS A 151 37.22 3.91 -29.79
N VAL A 152 38.47 3.44 -29.83
CA VAL A 152 38.82 2.18 -30.50
C VAL A 152 38.07 1.00 -29.88
N GLY A 153 38.00 0.91 -28.55
CA GLY A 153 37.21 -0.12 -27.87
C GLY A 153 35.72 -0.07 -28.24
N ALA A 154 35.14 1.13 -28.29
CA ALA A 154 33.75 1.33 -28.72
C ALA A 154 33.52 0.93 -30.19
N LEU A 155 34.48 1.21 -31.09
CA LEU A 155 34.42 0.81 -32.49
C LEU A 155 34.45 -0.72 -32.66
N VAL A 156 35.33 -1.42 -31.94
CA VAL A 156 35.45 -2.88 -31.98
C VAL A 156 34.13 -3.54 -31.63
N TYR A 157 33.53 -3.17 -30.49
CA TYR A 157 32.29 -3.81 -30.04
C TYR A 157 31.04 -3.29 -30.72
N GLY A 158 31.06 -2.05 -31.21
CA GLY A 158 30.03 -1.57 -32.13
C GLY A 158 30.03 -2.37 -33.43
N ALA A 159 31.20 -2.67 -34.00
CA ALA A 159 31.34 -3.56 -35.15
C ALA A 159 30.90 -5.00 -34.85
N ALA A 160 31.24 -5.53 -33.66
CA ALA A 160 30.72 -6.83 -33.20
C ALA A 160 29.18 -6.83 -33.11
N GLY A 161 28.57 -5.73 -32.65
CA GLY A 161 27.12 -5.55 -32.62
C GLY A 161 26.49 -5.55 -34.02
N VAL A 162 27.13 -4.89 -35.00
CA VAL A 162 26.71 -4.93 -36.41
C VAL A 162 26.78 -6.36 -36.98
N LEU A 163 27.88 -7.07 -36.74
CA LEU A 163 28.04 -8.46 -37.15
C LEU A 163 26.98 -9.37 -36.52
N LEU A 164 26.77 -9.25 -35.21
CA LEU A 164 25.79 -10.07 -34.49
C LEU A 164 24.36 -9.81 -34.97
N ALA A 165 24.03 -8.57 -35.33
CA ALA A 165 22.75 -8.24 -35.94
C ALA A 165 22.56 -8.86 -37.35
N SER A 166 23.64 -9.15 -38.08
CA SER A 166 23.55 -9.80 -39.39
C SER A 166 23.44 -11.34 -39.31
N VAL A 167 23.95 -11.96 -38.23
CA VAL A 167 23.89 -13.41 -38.03
C VAL A 167 22.69 -13.89 -37.20
N THR A 168 22.25 -13.12 -36.20
CA THR A 168 21.20 -13.53 -35.26
C THR A 168 19.79 -13.17 -35.73
N ARG A 169 18.80 -13.98 -35.34
CA ARG A 169 17.37 -13.74 -35.66
C ARG A 169 16.57 -13.14 -34.49
N SER A 170 17.11 -13.21 -33.28
CA SER A 170 16.44 -12.77 -32.05
C SER A 170 17.21 -11.61 -31.43
N GLU A 171 16.49 -10.52 -31.13
CA GLU A 171 17.08 -9.35 -30.45
C GLU A 171 17.66 -9.73 -29.08
N ALA A 172 16.99 -10.63 -28.35
CA ALA A 172 17.44 -11.09 -27.04
C ALA A 172 18.71 -11.95 -27.12
N ALA A 173 18.81 -12.82 -28.13
CA ALA A 173 19.98 -13.67 -28.33
C ALA A 173 21.21 -12.83 -28.74
N GLY A 174 21.02 -11.87 -29.65
CA GLY A 174 22.10 -10.96 -30.05
C GLY A 174 22.60 -10.10 -28.90
N LEU A 175 21.69 -9.54 -28.08
CA LEU A 175 22.07 -8.80 -26.87
C LEU A 175 22.86 -9.66 -25.88
N PHE A 176 22.38 -10.88 -25.60
CA PHE A 176 23.08 -11.79 -24.69
C PHE A 176 24.49 -12.11 -25.20
N MET A 177 24.66 -12.36 -26.50
CA MET A 177 25.95 -12.67 -27.10
C MET A 177 26.92 -11.48 -27.05
N VAL A 178 26.50 -10.29 -27.48
CA VAL A 178 27.35 -9.07 -27.42
C VAL A 178 27.82 -8.82 -25.98
N THR A 179 26.90 -8.93 -25.02
CA THR A 179 27.21 -8.65 -23.60
C THR A 179 28.12 -9.72 -23.01
N SER A 180 27.88 -11.00 -23.30
CA SER A 180 28.68 -12.10 -22.76
C SER A 180 30.08 -12.12 -23.34
N VAL A 181 30.24 -11.91 -24.65
CA VAL A 181 31.55 -11.82 -25.30
C VAL A 181 32.35 -10.65 -24.73
N GLY A 182 31.71 -9.48 -24.61
CA GLY A 182 32.34 -8.30 -24.02
C GLY A 182 32.71 -8.46 -22.55
N PHE A 183 31.88 -9.14 -21.77
CA PHE A 183 32.16 -9.43 -20.37
C PHE A 183 33.34 -10.38 -20.21
N VAL A 184 33.34 -11.49 -20.94
CA VAL A 184 34.42 -12.49 -20.89
C VAL A 184 35.72 -11.84 -21.34
N ASP A 185 35.74 -11.19 -22.50
CA ASP A 185 36.95 -10.55 -23.04
C ASP A 185 37.58 -9.54 -22.06
N LEU A 186 36.82 -8.58 -21.54
CA LEU A 186 37.36 -7.54 -20.65
C LEU A 186 37.67 -8.03 -19.24
N THR A 187 36.92 -9.01 -18.74
CA THR A 187 37.28 -9.70 -17.49
C THR A 187 38.58 -10.45 -17.69
N LEU A 188 38.77 -11.03 -18.88
CA LEU A 188 39.94 -11.82 -19.17
C LEU A 188 41.25 -11.01 -19.17
N GLN A 189 41.13 -9.71 -19.44
CA GLN A 189 42.27 -8.82 -19.53
C GLN A 189 42.48 -7.96 -18.29
N ASN A 190 41.69 -8.16 -17.23
CA ASN A 190 41.77 -7.33 -16.04
C ASN A 190 42.82 -7.89 -15.05
N PRO A 191 43.94 -7.18 -14.79
CA PRO A 191 44.98 -7.63 -13.85
C PRO A 191 44.48 -7.82 -12.41
N VAL A 192 43.36 -7.19 -12.04
CA VAL A 192 42.71 -7.36 -10.73
C VAL A 192 41.94 -8.69 -10.65
N ALA A 193 41.48 -9.24 -11.78
CA ALA A 193 40.71 -10.48 -11.83
C ALA A 193 41.59 -11.74 -11.70
N GLY A 194 42.88 -11.64 -12.04
CA GLY A 194 43.85 -12.69 -11.76
C GLY A 194 45.16 -12.56 -12.53
N PRO A 195 46.16 -13.40 -12.19
CA PRO A 195 47.54 -13.28 -12.70
C PRO A 195 47.69 -13.62 -14.19
N TRP A 196 46.66 -14.19 -14.79
CA TRP A 196 46.61 -14.64 -16.18
C TRP A 196 46.30 -13.50 -17.17
N ALA A 197 46.07 -12.27 -16.68
CA ALA A 197 45.81 -11.08 -17.50
C ALA A 197 46.97 -10.67 -18.44
N ASP A 198 48.16 -11.27 -18.30
CA ASP A 198 49.30 -11.11 -19.22
C ASP A 198 49.59 -12.37 -20.06
N ALA A 199 48.66 -13.32 -20.14
CA ALA A 199 48.87 -14.49 -20.99
C ALA A 199 49.00 -14.06 -22.48
N PRO A 200 49.99 -14.57 -23.23
CA PRO A 200 50.19 -14.21 -24.64
C PRO A 200 48.96 -14.42 -25.52
N LEU A 201 48.13 -15.41 -25.21
CA LEU A 201 46.90 -15.71 -25.93
C LEU A 201 45.86 -14.57 -25.85
N LEU A 202 45.91 -13.73 -24.82
CA LEU A 202 44.98 -12.61 -24.67
C LEU A 202 45.19 -11.53 -25.73
N SER A 203 46.35 -11.47 -26.40
CA SER A 203 46.59 -10.53 -27.49
C SER A 203 45.71 -10.78 -28.72
N LEU A 204 45.09 -11.95 -28.80
CA LEU A 204 44.12 -12.32 -29.84
C LEU A 204 42.71 -11.81 -29.52
N LEU A 205 42.47 -11.25 -28.34
CA LEU A 205 41.13 -10.81 -27.97
C LEU A 205 40.80 -9.42 -28.56
N PRO A 206 39.54 -9.18 -28.95
CA PRO A 206 39.12 -7.92 -29.60
C PRO A 206 39.41 -6.67 -28.77
N ALA A 207 39.23 -6.72 -27.45
CA ALA A 207 39.46 -5.55 -26.59
C ALA A 207 40.95 -5.27 -26.27
N TYR A 208 41.86 -6.20 -26.61
CA TYR A 208 43.24 -6.18 -26.11
C TYR A 208 43.98 -4.89 -26.44
N GLY A 209 43.91 -4.46 -27.70
CA GLY A 209 44.54 -3.22 -28.14
C GLY A 209 43.99 -1.99 -27.41
N ALA A 210 42.68 -1.93 -27.18
CA ALA A 210 42.02 -0.82 -26.49
C ALA A 210 42.34 -0.80 -24.99
N MET A 211 42.36 -1.96 -24.33
CA MET A 211 42.71 -2.09 -22.92
C MET A 211 44.16 -1.68 -22.66
N GLN A 212 45.11 -2.22 -23.42
CA GLN A 212 46.53 -1.89 -23.29
C GLN A 212 46.79 -0.39 -23.54
N SER A 213 46.08 0.20 -24.51
CA SER A 213 46.17 1.63 -24.81
C SER A 213 45.55 2.52 -23.73
N ALA A 214 44.42 2.11 -23.15
CA ALA A 214 43.77 2.86 -22.07
C ALA A 214 44.62 2.84 -20.79
N VAL A 215 45.22 1.70 -20.47
CA VAL A 215 46.12 1.56 -19.31
C VAL A 215 47.43 2.34 -19.53
N ALA A 216 47.98 2.34 -20.74
CA ALA A 216 49.15 3.17 -21.09
C ALA A 216 48.86 4.68 -20.97
N ALA A 217 47.68 5.12 -21.40
CA ALA A 217 47.27 6.52 -21.29
C ALA A 217 47.17 7.01 -19.84
N VAL A 218 46.82 6.13 -18.89
CA VAL A 218 46.69 6.47 -17.46
C VAL A 218 47.98 6.22 -16.68
N GLY A 219 48.76 5.19 -17.03
CA GLY A 219 49.91 4.76 -16.25
C GLY A 219 51.27 5.17 -16.81
N THR A 220 51.35 5.54 -18.10
CA THR A 220 52.62 5.81 -18.76
C THR A 220 52.69 7.13 -19.54
N GLY A 221 51.55 7.77 -19.80
CA GLY A 221 51.48 9.08 -20.48
C GLY A 221 51.92 9.06 -21.94
N GLY A 222 51.80 7.91 -22.61
CA GLY A 222 52.19 7.75 -24.02
C GLY A 222 51.20 6.90 -24.79
N THR A 223 51.15 7.11 -26.11
CA THR A 223 50.17 6.49 -27.03
C THR A 223 50.77 5.26 -27.72
N PRO A 224 50.39 4.02 -27.34
CA PRO A 224 50.96 2.81 -27.93
C PRO A 224 50.34 2.52 -29.29
N TRP A 225 50.81 3.20 -30.34
CA TRP A 225 50.26 3.15 -31.70
C TRP A 225 50.06 1.74 -32.24
N ARG A 226 50.98 0.81 -31.97
CA ARG A 226 50.86 -0.60 -32.39
C ARG A 226 49.59 -1.28 -31.84
N HIS A 227 49.24 -0.99 -30.59
CA HIS A 227 48.07 -1.58 -29.92
C HIS A 227 46.76 -0.89 -30.33
N LEU A 228 46.80 0.43 -30.60
CA LEU A 228 45.67 1.13 -31.21
C LEU A 228 45.37 0.61 -32.62
N LEU A 229 46.40 0.42 -33.45
CA LEU A 229 46.27 -0.15 -34.79
C LEU A 229 45.72 -1.59 -34.74
N LEU A 230 46.13 -2.40 -33.76
CA LEU A 230 45.56 -3.72 -33.53
C LEU A 230 44.05 -3.66 -33.25
N GLY A 231 43.61 -2.74 -32.38
CA GLY A 231 42.18 -2.54 -32.11
C GLY A 231 41.41 -2.03 -33.34
N MET A 232 41.99 -1.12 -34.13
CA MET A 232 41.41 -0.69 -35.41
C MET A 232 41.31 -1.84 -36.41
N GLY A 233 42.31 -2.73 -36.46
CA GLY A 233 42.29 -3.95 -37.27
C GLY A 233 41.12 -4.86 -36.90
N TRP A 234 40.87 -5.06 -35.61
CA TRP A 234 39.70 -5.79 -35.12
C TRP A 234 38.37 -5.14 -35.53
N ALA A 235 38.24 -3.83 -35.36
CA ALA A 235 37.04 -3.10 -35.77
C ALA A 235 36.77 -3.22 -37.28
N ALA A 236 37.82 -3.13 -38.10
CA ALA A 236 37.74 -3.30 -39.54
C ALA A 236 37.35 -4.74 -39.93
N ALA A 237 38.00 -5.75 -39.34
CA ALA A 237 37.72 -7.16 -39.60
C ALA A 237 36.27 -7.55 -39.24
N LEU A 238 35.78 -7.12 -38.07
CA LEU A 238 34.41 -7.38 -37.63
C LEU A 238 33.37 -6.65 -38.51
N SER A 239 33.68 -5.42 -38.92
CA SER A 239 32.81 -4.66 -39.83
C SER A 239 32.73 -5.33 -41.21
N LEU A 240 33.87 -5.77 -41.75
CA LEU A 240 33.94 -6.47 -43.03
C LEU A 240 33.18 -7.81 -42.97
N ALA A 241 33.38 -8.60 -41.91
CA ALA A 241 32.64 -9.83 -41.68
C ALA A 241 31.12 -9.58 -41.62
N GLY A 242 30.70 -8.51 -40.92
CA GLY A 242 29.29 -8.12 -40.81
C GLY A 242 28.64 -7.78 -42.16
N LEU A 243 29.41 -7.21 -43.09
CA LEU A 243 28.97 -6.87 -44.45
C LEU A 243 28.95 -8.08 -45.40
N LEU A 244 29.82 -9.07 -45.21
CA LEU A 244 29.94 -10.26 -46.07
C LEU A 244 28.88 -11.34 -45.76
N VAL A 245 28.48 -11.50 -44.50
CA VAL A 245 27.49 -12.51 -44.06
C VAL A 245 26.14 -12.43 -44.81
N PRO A 246 25.54 -11.25 -45.04
CA PRO A 246 24.32 -11.11 -45.83
C PRO A 246 24.48 -11.50 -47.31
N ALA A 247 25.66 -11.26 -47.90
CA ALA A 247 25.95 -11.60 -49.29
C ALA A 247 26.04 -13.13 -49.52
N VAL A 248 26.50 -13.86 -48.50
CA VAL A 248 26.53 -15.34 -48.50
C VAL A 248 25.14 -15.94 -48.29
N ARG A 249 24.31 -15.37 -47.38
CA ARG A 249 22.93 -15.86 -47.15
C ARG A 249 21.95 -15.56 -48.28
N ALA A 250 22.19 -14.50 -49.08
CA ALA A 250 21.34 -14.15 -50.23
C ALA A 250 21.49 -15.12 -51.42
N ARG A 251 22.60 -15.87 -51.52
CA ARG A 251 22.81 -16.90 -52.56
C ARG A 251 22.03 -18.20 -52.32
N GLY A 252 21.46 -18.41 -51.13
CA GLY A 252 20.80 -19.67 -50.75
C GLY A 252 19.27 -19.67 -50.72
N ARG A 253 18.59 -18.60 -51.20
CA ARG A 253 17.11 -18.53 -51.17
C ARG A 253 16.54 -17.87 -52.43
N GLY A 254 16.42 -18.64 -53.50
CA GLY A 254 15.47 -18.37 -54.58
C GLY A 254 14.11 -18.95 -54.20
N GLY A 255 13.10 -18.08 -54.04
CA GLY A 255 11.70 -18.46 -53.84
C GLY A 255 10.83 -17.19 -53.77
N PRO A 256 9.74 -17.08 -54.56
CA PRO A 256 9.07 -15.81 -54.81
C PRO A 256 8.19 -15.34 -53.62
N PRO A 257 7.88 -14.03 -53.53
CA PRO A 257 7.25 -13.45 -52.34
C PRO A 257 5.72 -13.49 -52.42
N ALA A 258 5.06 -14.04 -51.40
CA ALA A 258 3.61 -13.90 -51.21
C ALA A 258 3.28 -12.57 -50.52
N THR A 259 2.44 -11.79 -51.18
CA THR A 259 1.89 -10.49 -50.81
C THR A 259 0.93 -10.59 -49.62
N ARG A 260 1.04 -9.67 -48.65
CA ARG A 260 0.00 -9.41 -47.63
C ARG A 260 -0.82 -8.21 -48.07
N GLY A 261 -2.06 -8.46 -48.50
CA GLY A 261 -3.09 -7.46 -48.75
C GLY A 261 -3.92 -7.16 -47.49
N ARG A 262 -4.38 -5.90 -47.41
CA ARG A 262 -5.18 -5.28 -46.34
C ARG A 262 -6.66 -5.70 -46.35
N ALA A 263 -7.29 -5.46 -45.21
CA ALA A 263 -8.72 -5.50 -44.88
C ALA A 263 -9.70 -4.91 -45.94
N ARG A 264 -10.89 -5.51 -46.07
CA ARG A 264 -12.21 -4.96 -45.65
C ARG A 264 -13.38 -5.83 -46.15
N ASP A 265 -14.45 -5.78 -45.36
CA ASP A 265 -15.89 -5.96 -45.67
C ASP A 265 -16.49 -7.33 -46.01
N GLY A 266 -17.58 -7.62 -45.28
CA GLY A 266 -18.84 -8.03 -45.91
C GLY A 266 -19.22 -9.51 -45.90
N GLY A 267 -20.18 -9.86 -45.04
CA GLY A 267 -21.45 -10.44 -45.50
C GLY A 267 -21.52 -11.93 -45.91
N ALA A 268 -22.26 -12.65 -45.07
CA ALA A 268 -23.35 -13.57 -45.46
C ALA A 268 -23.06 -14.88 -46.22
N ARG A 269 -23.62 -15.95 -45.60
CA ARG A 269 -24.33 -17.09 -46.21
C ARG A 269 -23.68 -17.76 -47.44
N GLU A 270 -23.35 -19.04 -47.31
CA GLU A 270 -24.20 -20.15 -47.79
C GLU A 270 -23.47 -21.50 -47.66
N ARG A 271 -24.27 -22.48 -47.18
CA ARG A 271 -24.41 -23.89 -47.59
C ARG A 271 -23.17 -24.74 -47.91
N SER A 272 -23.12 -25.87 -47.20
CA SER A 272 -22.48 -27.14 -47.58
C SER A 272 -22.91 -27.63 -48.98
N PRO A 273 -22.19 -28.58 -49.60
CA PRO A 273 -22.43 -30.01 -49.35
C PRO A 273 -21.12 -30.79 -49.12
N GLY A 274 -21.14 -31.86 -48.33
CA GLY A 274 -21.17 -33.23 -48.87
C GLY A 274 -19.74 -33.67 -49.22
N ASP A 275 -19.20 -34.80 -48.80
CA ASP A 275 -19.83 -36.08 -48.56
C ASP A 275 -18.70 -37.00 -48.08
N ARG A 276 -19.02 -37.91 -47.16
CA ARG A 276 -18.54 -39.31 -47.09
C ARG A 276 -18.70 -39.88 -45.69
N MET A 277 -19.83 -40.56 -45.58
CA MET A 277 -20.07 -41.69 -44.68
C MET A 277 -18.96 -42.74 -44.73
N ARG A 278 -18.71 -43.34 -43.56
CA ARG A 278 -18.58 -44.78 -43.25
C ARG A 278 -18.13 -44.87 -41.80
N GLY A 279 -18.67 -45.67 -40.90
CA GLY A 279 -19.70 -46.70 -40.91
C GLY A 279 -19.81 -47.16 -39.45
N GLY A 280 -21.02 -47.53 -39.01
CA GLY A 280 -21.32 -47.80 -37.62
C GLY A 280 -20.90 -49.18 -37.11
N SER A 281 -21.10 -49.40 -35.82
CA SER A 281 -21.75 -50.61 -35.33
C SER A 281 -22.33 -50.35 -33.93
N VAL A 282 -23.43 -51.05 -33.67
CA VAL A 282 -24.42 -50.86 -32.61
C VAL A 282 -24.44 -52.11 -31.72
N ARG A 283 -24.90 -51.93 -30.47
CA ARG A 283 -25.58 -52.87 -29.53
C ARG A 283 -24.76 -53.18 -28.26
N ALA A 284 -25.35 -53.38 -27.09
CA ALA A 284 -26.64 -53.06 -26.47
C ALA A 284 -26.55 -53.57 -25.00
N GLY A 285 -27.26 -52.93 -24.05
CA GLY A 285 -27.73 -53.60 -22.83
C GLY A 285 -27.45 -52.91 -21.48
N GLY A 286 -28.51 -52.48 -20.80
CA GLY A 286 -28.66 -52.75 -19.35
C GLY A 286 -28.66 -51.60 -18.33
N VAL A 287 -29.87 -51.13 -18.00
CA VAL A 287 -30.38 -50.63 -16.69
C VAL A 287 -29.99 -49.20 -16.21
N PRO A 288 -30.99 -48.35 -15.82
CA PRO A 288 -30.78 -46.98 -15.36
C PRO A 288 -30.73 -46.87 -13.83
N GLY A 289 -29.94 -45.92 -13.31
CA GLY A 289 -30.12 -45.44 -11.93
C GLY A 289 -28.85 -45.09 -11.17
N GLN A 290 -28.14 -44.02 -11.56
CA GLN A 290 -27.34 -43.23 -10.63
C GLN A 290 -27.18 -41.82 -11.20
N VAL A 291 -27.85 -40.85 -10.58
CA VAL A 291 -27.68 -39.43 -10.88
C VAL A 291 -26.25 -39.06 -10.48
N ARG A 292 -25.37 -38.94 -11.49
CA ARG A 292 -24.06 -38.31 -11.34
C ARG A 292 -24.28 -36.87 -10.92
N ALA A 293 -23.72 -36.50 -9.77
CA ALA A 293 -23.47 -35.12 -9.41
C ALA A 293 -22.79 -34.42 -10.61
N VAL A 294 -23.44 -33.39 -11.14
CA VAL A 294 -22.82 -32.46 -12.08
C VAL A 294 -21.73 -31.75 -11.28
N SER A 295 -20.52 -32.27 -11.39
CA SER A 295 -19.31 -31.57 -10.95
C SER A 295 -19.22 -30.30 -11.78
N GLU A 296 -19.65 -29.18 -11.21
CA GLU A 296 -19.31 -27.86 -11.74
C GLU A 296 -17.79 -27.80 -11.95
N PRO A 297 -17.32 -27.22 -13.07
CA PRO A 297 -15.90 -27.00 -13.23
C PRO A 297 -15.42 -26.10 -12.10
N PRO A 298 -14.26 -26.39 -11.47
CA PRO A 298 -13.73 -25.55 -10.42
C PRO A 298 -13.66 -24.10 -10.93
N PRO A 299 -13.98 -23.11 -10.07
CA PRO A 299 -13.96 -21.71 -10.48
C PRO A 299 -12.61 -21.42 -11.12
N ALA A 300 -12.65 -20.82 -12.31
CA ALA A 300 -11.43 -20.45 -13.02
C ALA A 300 -10.50 -19.72 -12.04
N PRO A 301 -9.25 -20.17 -11.87
CA PRO A 301 -8.34 -19.57 -10.91
C PRO A 301 -8.30 -18.06 -11.17
N PRO A 302 -8.36 -17.21 -10.12
CA PRO A 302 -8.41 -15.77 -10.31
C PRO A 302 -7.26 -15.38 -11.23
N ALA A 303 -7.59 -14.67 -12.32
CA ALA A 303 -6.64 -14.30 -13.35
C ALA A 303 -5.35 -13.80 -12.69
N VAL A 304 -4.28 -14.60 -12.80
CA VAL A 304 -2.98 -14.26 -12.24
C VAL A 304 -2.47 -13.07 -13.02
N VAL A 305 -2.80 -11.88 -12.55
CA VAL A 305 -2.21 -10.64 -13.05
C VAL A 305 -0.74 -10.70 -12.67
N ARG A 306 0.09 -11.16 -13.61
CA ARG A 306 1.54 -11.00 -13.53
C ARG A 306 1.81 -9.50 -13.48
N VAL A 307 2.09 -8.98 -12.28
CA VAL A 307 2.44 -7.57 -12.09
C VAL A 307 3.91 -7.40 -12.48
N PRO A 308 4.24 -6.75 -13.61
CA PRO A 308 5.62 -6.41 -13.91
C PRO A 308 6.12 -5.39 -12.89
N TRP A 309 7.28 -5.68 -12.27
CA TRP A 309 7.97 -4.85 -11.29
C TRP A 309 8.59 -3.59 -11.93
N ARG A 310 7.75 -2.70 -12.47
CA ARG A 310 8.13 -1.30 -12.78
C ARG A 310 7.53 -0.38 -11.73
N ARG A 311 8.24 0.70 -11.37
CA ARG A 311 7.76 1.75 -10.44
C ARG A 311 6.28 2.05 -10.76
N PRO A 312 5.32 1.74 -9.87
CA PRO A 312 3.93 2.00 -10.18
C PRO A 312 3.78 3.51 -10.31
N GLY A 313 3.30 3.98 -11.47
CA GLY A 313 2.81 5.36 -11.58
C GLY A 313 1.70 5.60 -10.53
N PRO A 314 1.41 6.85 -10.15
CA PRO A 314 0.46 7.19 -9.08
C PRO A 314 -0.86 6.40 -9.18
N GLY A 315 -1.43 6.30 -10.39
CA GLY A 315 -2.69 5.59 -10.64
C GLY A 315 -2.66 4.06 -10.48
N ARG A 316 -1.51 3.40 -10.36
CA ARG A 316 -1.45 1.95 -10.02
C ARG A 316 -1.52 1.70 -8.52
N VAL A 317 -1.05 2.65 -7.70
CA VAL A 317 -1.10 2.55 -6.24
C VAL A 317 -2.56 2.68 -5.77
N TYR A 318 -3.27 3.70 -6.27
CA TYR A 318 -4.68 3.92 -5.94
C TYR A 318 -5.58 2.78 -6.42
N ARG A 319 -5.34 2.25 -7.64
CA ARG A 319 -6.06 1.05 -8.12
C ARG A 319 -5.81 -0.17 -7.24
N ALA A 320 -4.56 -0.40 -6.81
CA ALA A 320 -4.24 -1.51 -5.91
C ALA A 320 -4.87 -1.36 -4.51
N ALA A 321 -5.25 -0.14 -4.12
CA ALA A 321 -5.95 0.16 -2.88
C ALA A 321 -7.48 0.25 -3.04
N GLY A 322 -8.02 -0.01 -4.23
CA GLY A 322 -9.47 0.11 -4.51
C GLY A 322 -9.99 1.56 -4.55
N ILE A 323 -9.11 2.56 -4.72
CA ILE A 323 -9.47 3.98 -4.75
C ILE A 323 -9.75 4.41 -6.20
N THR A 324 -11.04 4.43 -6.55
CA THR A 324 -11.52 4.76 -7.90
C THR A 324 -12.03 6.20 -8.01
N ASP A 325 -12.63 6.73 -6.94
CA ASP A 325 -13.18 8.09 -6.88
C ASP A 325 -12.09 9.18 -7.07
N PRO A 326 -12.25 10.10 -8.05
CA PRO A 326 -11.31 11.18 -8.29
C PRO A 326 -11.13 12.16 -7.12
N ALA A 327 -12.19 12.51 -6.39
CA ALA A 327 -12.15 13.47 -5.29
C ALA A 327 -11.40 12.88 -4.09
N VAL A 328 -11.70 11.63 -3.74
CA VAL A 328 -10.98 10.89 -2.69
C VAL A 328 -9.51 10.71 -3.08
N ARG A 329 -9.23 10.39 -4.35
CA ARG A 329 -7.86 10.29 -4.86
C ARG A 329 -7.08 11.59 -4.71
N ALA A 330 -7.69 12.73 -5.02
CA ALA A 330 -7.07 14.04 -4.85
C ALA A 330 -6.71 14.30 -3.38
N GLY A 331 -7.57 13.86 -2.45
CA GLY A 331 -7.30 13.86 -1.02
C GLY A 331 -6.06 13.05 -0.64
N TYR A 332 -5.99 11.79 -1.05
CA TYR A 332 -4.82 10.95 -0.80
C TYR A 332 -3.54 11.51 -1.44
N GLU A 333 -3.64 12.18 -2.58
CA GLU A 333 -2.51 12.88 -3.21
C GLU A 333 -2.04 14.09 -2.39
N ALA A 334 -2.96 14.86 -1.81
CA ALA A 334 -2.63 15.95 -0.88
C ALA A 334 -1.89 15.40 0.35
N CYS A 335 -2.44 14.35 0.97
CA CYS A 335 -1.79 13.66 2.08
C CYS A 335 -0.41 13.12 1.72
N ARG A 336 -0.24 12.52 0.54
CA ARG A 336 1.06 12.03 0.05
C ARG A 336 2.08 13.17 -0.12
N ARG A 337 1.66 14.37 -0.52
CA ARG A 337 2.54 15.54 -0.60
C ARG A 337 3.00 15.96 0.81
N LEU A 338 2.09 16.02 1.77
CA LEU A 338 2.43 16.30 3.17
C LEU A 338 3.45 15.30 3.74
N VAL A 339 3.27 14.00 3.53
CA VAL A 339 4.26 12.97 3.95
C VAL A 339 5.60 13.10 3.20
N ARG A 340 5.58 13.55 1.94
CA ARG A 340 6.81 13.76 1.19
C ARG A 340 7.63 14.88 1.84
N ASP A 341 6.96 15.92 2.30
CA ASP A 341 7.60 17.13 2.81
C ASP A 341 7.95 17.02 4.30
N SER A 342 7.42 16.01 5.00
CA SER A 342 7.60 15.83 6.43
C SER A 342 8.97 15.30 6.86
N GLY A 343 9.64 14.51 6.02
CA GLY A 343 10.95 13.94 6.36
C GLY A 343 11.38 12.78 5.46
N ARG A 344 12.67 12.42 5.53
CA ARG A 344 13.22 11.28 4.77
C ARG A 344 12.72 9.94 5.30
N LEU A 345 12.66 9.79 6.62
CA LEU A 345 12.21 8.57 7.29
C LEU A 345 10.70 8.32 7.09
N ASP A 346 9.85 9.33 7.28
CA ASP A 346 8.40 9.24 7.04
C ASP A 346 8.08 8.79 5.61
N ARG A 347 8.81 9.34 4.63
CA ARG A 347 8.72 8.93 3.23
C ARG A 347 9.15 7.48 3.03
N ALA A 348 10.15 7.01 3.77
CA ALA A 348 10.66 5.64 3.67
C ALA A 348 9.66 4.61 4.20
N VAL A 349 8.93 4.92 5.29
CA VAL A 349 7.89 4.05 5.86
C VAL A 349 6.88 3.62 4.79
N GLY A 350 6.29 4.56 4.05
CA GLY A 350 5.33 4.24 2.98
C GLY A 350 5.94 3.45 1.82
N LEU A 351 7.24 3.59 1.54
CA LEU A 351 7.92 2.91 0.44
C LEU A 351 8.28 1.45 0.75
N LEU A 352 8.40 1.10 2.03
CA LEU A 352 8.68 -0.24 2.52
C LEU A 352 7.41 -1.10 2.68
N LEU A 353 6.25 -0.55 2.31
CA LEU A 353 4.97 -1.24 2.43
C LEU A 353 4.36 -1.66 1.09
N PRO A 354 3.47 -2.67 1.10
CA PRO A 354 2.66 -3.05 -0.06
C PRO A 354 1.94 -1.85 -0.67
N ALA A 355 1.82 -1.81 -2.00
CA ALA A 355 1.26 -0.66 -2.69
C ALA A 355 -0.18 -0.32 -2.25
N GLY A 356 -1.02 -1.33 -1.96
CA GLY A 356 -2.40 -1.12 -1.52
C GLY A 356 -2.55 -0.44 -0.16
N LEU A 357 -1.54 -0.53 0.73
CA LEU A 357 -1.60 0.02 2.09
C LEU A 357 -1.01 1.42 2.22
N ARG A 358 -0.32 1.92 1.19
CA ARG A 358 0.32 3.24 1.25
C ARG A 358 -0.67 4.39 1.40
N PRO A 359 -1.82 4.40 0.69
CA PRO A 359 -2.80 5.48 0.83
C PRO A 359 -3.30 5.64 2.27
N LEU A 360 -3.61 4.53 2.96
CA LEU A 360 -4.01 4.53 4.37
C LEU A 360 -3.02 5.32 5.24
N LEU A 361 -1.73 5.00 5.15
CA LEU A 361 -0.69 5.71 5.90
C LEU A 361 -0.57 7.18 5.50
N TRP A 362 -0.73 7.49 4.21
CA TRP A 362 -0.70 8.89 3.78
C TRP A 362 -1.84 9.66 4.44
N ALA A 363 -3.06 9.14 4.44
CA ALA A 363 -4.21 9.79 5.06
C ALA A 363 -4.01 10.03 6.57
N VAL A 364 -3.56 9.00 7.27
CA VAL A 364 -3.21 9.04 8.70
C VAL A 364 -2.17 10.11 9.00
N HIS A 365 -1.01 10.04 8.34
CA HIS A 365 0.09 10.96 8.57
C HIS A 365 -0.23 12.38 8.09
N GLY A 366 -0.95 12.50 6.98
CA GLY A 366 -1.43 13.76 6.44
C GLY A 366 -2.33 14.49 7.43
N HIS A 367 -3.27 13.78 8.06
CA HIS A 367 -4.10 14.34 9.12
C HIS A 367 -3.27 14.81 10.33
N ALA A 368 -2.37 13.97 10.83
CA ALA A 368 -1.50 14.34 11.95
C ALA A 368 -0.69 15.61 11.65
N ARG A 369 -0.11 15.70 10.45
CA ARG A 369 0.61 16.91 10.00
C ARG A 369 -0.28 18.13 9.84
N THR A 370 -1.53 17.96 9.41
CA THR A 370 -2.48 19.08 9.35
C THR A 370 -2.79 19.60 10.76
N VAL A 371 -3.09 18.72 11.72
CA VAL A 371 -3.40 19.14 13.09
C VAL A 371 -2.20 19.81 13.75
N ASP A 372 -1.01 19.24 13.57
CA ASP A 372 0.25 19.81 14.02
C ASP A 372 0.49 21.23 13.47
N ALA A 373 0.29 21.43 12.15
CA ALA A 373 0.41 22.75 11.54
C ALA A 373 -0.64 23.77 12.05
N LEU A 374 -1.83 23.31 12.43
CA LEU A 374 -2.85 24.17 13.06
C LEU A 374 -2.42 24.59 14.47
N ALA A 375 -1.83 23.67 15.24
CA ALA A 375 -1.36 23.90 16.60
C ALA A 375 -0.07 24.76 16.64
N GLY A 376 0.80 24.64 15.64
CA GLY A 376 2.11 25.30 15.58
C GLY A 376 2.16 26.65 14.85
N ALA A 377 1.03 27.17 14.34
CA ALA A 377 1.00 28.38 13.51
C ALA A 377 1.74 29.58 14.16
N PRO A 378 2.78 30.15 13.50
CA PRO A 378 3.71 31.09 14.14
C PRO A 378 3.12 32.48 14.42
N ASP A 379 2.14 32.94 13.63
CA ASP A 379 1.59 34.31 13.70
C ASP A 379 0.27 34.42 14.48
N ASP A 380 -0.08 33.41 15.28
CA ASP A 380 -1.41 33.31 15.89
C ASP A 380 -1.38 33.12 17.41
N THR A 381 -2.40 33.66 18.09
CA THR A 381 -2.54 33.55 19.56
C THR A 381 -2.84 32.11 19.98
N PRO A 382 -2.40 31.65 21.17
CA PRO A 382 -2.72 30.30 21.68
C PRO A 382 -4.21 29.96 21.62
N ARG A 383 -5.07 30.91 21.98
CA ARG A 383 -6.53 30.76 21.95
C ARG A 383 -7.06 30.47 20.54
N ARG A 384 -6.63 31.24 19.53
CA ARG A 384 -7.04 31.03 18.13
C ARG A 384 -6.52 29.71 17.56
N ARG A 385 -5.29 29.30 17.92
CA ARG A 385 -4.76 27.98 17.55
C ARG A 385 -5.60 26.85 18.15
N ALA A 386 -5.96 26.96 19.43
CA ALA A 386 -6.85 26.00 20.10
C ALA A 386 -8.24 25.95 19.45
N GLU A 387 -8.82 27.09 19.10
CA GLU A 387 -10.10 27.19 18.40
C GLU A 387 -10.05 26.51 17.02
N ARG A 388 -8.97 26.69 16.25
CA ARG A 388 -8.77 26.04 14.94
C ARG A 388 -8.60 24.53 15.06
N VAL A 389 -7.81 24.05 16.02
CA VAL A 389 -7.66 22.60 16.28
C VAL A 389 -9.01 22.00 16.71
N ALA A 390 -9.75 22.68 17.58
CA ALA A 390 -11.09 22.26 18.00
C ALA A 390 -12.09 22.26 16.83
N ALA A 391 -12.08 23.28 15.97
CA ALA A 391 -12.93 23.37 14.79
C ALA A 391 -12.64 22.24 13.80
N HIS A 392 -11.37 21.99 13.51
CA HIS A 392 -10.95 20.87 12.64
C HIS A 392 -11.38 19.52 13.21
N SER A 393 -11.27 19.34 14.53
CA SER A 393 -11.68 18.10 15.20
C SER A 393 -13.20 17.89 15.15
N ARG A 394 -14.00 18.93 15.43
CA ARG A 394 -15.46 18.88 15.31
C ARG A 394 -15.93 18.64 13.88
N ALA A 395 -15.26 19.27 12.90
CA ALA A 395 -15.53 19.07 11.48
C ALA A 395 -15.24 17.62 11.08
N LEU A 396 -14.06 17.10 11.43
CA LEU A 396 -13.70 15.72 11.15
C LEU A 396 -14.66 14.74 11.81
N GLU A 397 -15.02 14.95 13.07
CA GLU A 397 -15.96 14.09 13.78
C GLU A 397 -17.30 14.05 13.05
N THR A 398 -17.78 15.21 12.57
CA THR A 398 -19.02 15.36 11.79
C THR A 398 -18.94 14.74 10.40
N GLU A 399 -17.78 14.81 9.75
CA GLU A 399 -17.53 14.25 8.41
C GLU A 399 -17.31 12.73 8.44
N LEU A 400 -16.60 12.21 9.45
CA LEU A 400 -16.52 10.77 9.74
C LEU A 400 -17.89 10.21 10.01
N ARG A 401 -18.65 10.98 10.79
CA ARG A 401 -20.05 10.79 11.00
C ARG A 401 -20.77 10.69 9.65
N ARG A 402 -20.66 11.65 8.73
CA ARG A 402 -21.32 11.68 7.40
C ARG A 402 -20.77 10.68 6.37
N GLY A 403 -19.60 10.10 6.61
CA GLY A 403 -18.87 9.28 5.65
C GLY A 403 -18.24 10.03 4.48
N HIS A 404 -18.26 11.37 4.46
CA HIS A 404 -17.62 12.17 3.41
C HIS A 404 -17.11 13.53 3.93
N SER A 405 -16.16 14.13 3.21
CA SER A 405 -15.61 15.47 3.49
C SER A 405 -15.31 16.20 2.18
N THR A 406 -15.45 17.53 2.19
CA THR A 406 -15.02 18.42 1.10
C THR A 406 -13.57 18.88 1.26
N ASP A 407 -13.02 18.82 2.47
CA ASP A 407 -11.59 19.03 2.70
C ASP A 407 -10.79 17.82 2.18
N PRO A 408 -9.75 18.02 1.34
CA PRO A 408 -9.00 16.93 0.75
C PRO A 408 -8.34 15.98 1.76
N VAL A 409 -7.76 16.52 2.85
CA VAL A 409 -7.05 15.71 3.85
C VAL A 409 -8.04 14.91 4.69
N ARG A 410 -9.11 15.56 5.15
CA ARG A 410 -10.17 14.88 5.90
C ARG A 410 -10.94 13.90 5.02
N ALA A 411 -11.14 14.16 3.73
CA ALA A 411 -11.75 13.21 2.80
C ALA A 411 -10.94 11.92 2.66
N ALA A 412 -9.61 12.04 2.56
CA ALA A 412 -8.73 10.87 2.54
C ALA A 412 -8.78 10.10 3.86
N LEU A 413 -8.83 10.80 5.01
CA LEU A 413 -8.93 10.16 6.31
C LEU A 413 -10.28 9.49 6.53
N VAL A 414 -11.38 10.14 6.17
CA VAL A 414 -12.73 9.58 6.27
C VAL A 414 -12.83 8.33 5.39
N ASP A 415 -12.39 8.38 4.12
CA ASP A 415 -12.32 7.18 3.28
C ASP A 415 -11.45 6.10 3.93
N ALA A 416 -10.27 6.45 4.48
CA ALA A 416 -9.40 5.48 5.11
C ALA A 416 -10.03 4.81 6.35
N VAL A 417 -10.69 5.58 7.21
CA VAL A 417 -11.36 5.06 8.43
C VAL A 417 -12.47 4.10 8.06
N TRP A 418 -13.33 4.48 7.11
CA TRP A 418 -14.45 3.65 6.66
C TRP A 418 -13.98 2.42 5.87
N ARG A 419 -13.08 2.62 4.91
CA ARG A 419 -12.56 1.56 4.05
C ARG A 419 -11.82 0.49 4.84
N TRP A 420 -11.06 0.90 5.86
CA TRP A 420 -10.21 -0.02 6.63
C TRP A 420 -10.78 -0.39 8.00
N ASP A 421 -12.02 0.04 8.30
CA ASP A 421 -12.72 -0.22 9.56
C ASP A 421 -11.84 0.13 10.77
N LEU A 422 -11.25 1.33 10.72
CA LEU A 422 -10.36 1.80 11.78
C LEU A 422 -11.20 2.32 12.96
N PRO A 423 -10.84 1.98 14.20
CA PRO A 423 -11.54 2.51 15.36
C PRO A 423 -11.31 4.03 15.45
N GLY A 424 -12.39 4.81 15.52
CA GLY A 424 -12.35 6.29 15.54
C GLY A 424 -12.14 6.91 16.93
N ASP A 425 -12.04 6.09 17.97
CA ASP A 425 -11.93 6.48 19.38
C ASP A 425 -10.62 7.20 19.74
N GLY A 426 -9.54 6.96 18.99
CA GLY A 426 -8.25 7.66 19.17
C GLY A 426 -8.21 9.10 18.66
N LEU A 427 -9.16 9.52 17.83
CA LEU A 427 -9.17 10.86 17.23
C LEU A 427 -9.36 11.99 18.23
N PRO A 428 -10.34 11.93 19.16
CA PRO A 428 -10.51 12.97 20.17
C PRO A 428 -9.31 13.08 21.11
N VAL A 429 -8.64 11.96 21.42
CA VAL A 429 -7.43 11.92 22.27
C VAL A 429 -6.28 12.65 21.60
N THR A 430 -6.03 12.36 20.32
CA THR A 430 -4.99 13.05 19.52
C THR A 430 -5.27 14.56 19.44
N ALA A 431 -6.52 14.92 19.18
CA ALA A 431 -6.97 16.32 19.16
C ALA A 431 -6.85 17.02 20.51
N ALA A 432 -7.01 16.31 21.62
CA ALA A 432 -6.77 16.85 22.97
C ALA A 432 -5.28 17.06 23.24
N GLY A 433 -4.41 16.14 22.78
CA GLY A 433 -2.96 16.30 22.82
C GLY A 433 -2.50 17.58 22.13
N HIS A 434 -2.83 17.75 20.84
CA HIS A 434 -2.45 18.93 20.08
C HIS A 434 -3.08 20.24 20.58
N ARG A 435 -4.24 20.19 21.26
CA ARG A 435 -4.80 21.38 21.93
C ARG A 435 -3.90 21.84 23.09
N THR A 436 -3.30 20.90 23.81
CA THR A 436 -2.37 21.23 24.90
C THR A 436 -1.15 21.98 24.36
N ASP A 437 -0.66 21.57 23.18
CA ASP A 437 0.50 22.17 22.51
C ASP A 437 0.25 23.61 21.99
N THR A 438 -1.01 24.05 21.88
CA THR A 438 -1.33 25.41 21.38
C THR A 438 -0.82 26.53 22.29
N THR A 439 -0.59 26.22 23.57
CA THR A 439 -0.04 27.14 24.57
C THR A 439 1.49 27.18 24.52
N ARG A 440 2.14 26.14 23.97
CA ARG A 440 3.60 25.90 24.06
C ARG A 440 4.14 25.86 25.50
N GLU A 441 3.27 25.67 26.48
CA GLU A 441 3.63 25.60 27.91
C GLU A 441 3.76 24.16 28.42
N THR A 442 3.72 23.16 27.54
CA THR A 442 3.80 21.74 27.92
C THR A 442 5.13 21.45 28.63
N ARG A 443 5.12 21.52 29.96
CA ARG A 443 6.27 21.13 30.80
C ARG A 443 6.27 19.62 30.97
N LEU A 444 7.12 18.96 30.19
CA LEU A 444 7.44 17.56 30.38
C LEU A 444 8.44 17.47 31.53
N LEU A 445 7.99 17.04 32.72
CA LEU A 445 8.85 17.00 33.91
C LEU A 445 9.70 15.73 33.93
N THR A 446 9.09 14.58 33.62
CA THR A 446 9.73 13.26 33.69
C THR A 446 9.67 12.49 32.38
N TRP A 447 10.44 11.40 32.28
CA TRP A 447 10.30 10.42 31.18
C TRP A 447 8.90 9.82 31.09
N ALA A 448 8.23 9.60 32.22
CA ALA A 448 6.87 9.06 32.23
C ALA A 448 5.89 10.06 31.59
N ASP A 449 6.05 11.36 31.89
CA ASP A 449 5.26 12.42 31.26
C ASP A 449 5.53 12.52 29.77
N TRP A 450 6.80 12.40 29.36
CA TRP A 450 7.21 12.44 27.95
C TRP A 450 6.66 11.26 27.16
N GLN A 451 6.67 10.05 27.73
CA GLN A 451 6.09 8.86 27.10
C GLN A 451 4.56 8.91 27.07
N ALA A 452 3.92 9.39 28.14
CA ALA A 452 2.45 9.54 28.18
C ALA A 452 1.95 10.66 27.26
N TYR A 453 2.70 11.76 27.13
CA TYR A 453 2.53 12.74 26.06
C TYR A 453 2.70 12.07 24.70
N GLY A 454 3.68 11.17 24.65
CA GLY A 454 3.98 10.41 23.48
C GLY A 454 2.83 9.57 22.95
N ASP A 455 2.29 8.72 23.80
CA ASP A 455 1.17 7.84 23.49
C ASP A 455 -0.10 8.61 23.10
N ARG A 456 -0.29 9.83 23.63
CA ARG A 456 -1.41 10.72 23.24
C ARG A 456 -1.28 11.27 21.82
N LEU A 457 -0.05 11.58 21.39
CA LEU A 457 0.23 12.15 20.05
C LEU A 457 0.57 11.09 19.00
N SER A 458 1.07 9.93 19.43
CA SER A 458 1.32 8.76 18.59
C SER A 458 -0.01 8.08 18.26
N PHE A 459 -0.77 8.74 17.40
CA PHE A 459 -1.84 8.25 16.55
C PHE A 459 -2.53 6.95 17.05
N PRO A 460 -3.55 7.05 17.93
CA PRO A 460 -4.30 5.92 18.46
C PRO A 460 -5.38 5.44 17.47
N PHE A 461 -5.10 5.40 16.17
CA PHE A 461 -5.89 4.53 15.30
C PHE A 461 -5.26 3.17 15.33
N GLY A 462 -5.78 2.33 16.22
CA GLY A 462 -5.49 0.91 16.34
C GLY A 462 -4.16 0.53 15.72
N ILE A 463 -3.03 0.96 16.31
CA ILE A 463 -1.70 0.53 15.90
C ILE A 463 -1.71 -1.00 15.69
N SER A 464 -2.46 -1.71 16.54
CA SER A 464 -2.72 -3.14 16.42
C SER A 464 -3.43 -3.58 15.13
N ARG A 465 -4.39 -2.79 14.64
CA ARG A 465 -5.16 -3.07 13.42
C ARG A 465 -4.44 -2.58 12.16
N LEU A 466 -3.75 -1.43 12.21
CA LEU A 466 -2.82 -1.02 11.15
C LEU A 466 -1.72 -2.09 10.97
N LEU A 467 -1.13 -2.59 12.06
CA LEU A 467 -0.17 -3.69 12.02
C LEU A 467 -0.77 -5.02 11.54
N ALA A 468 -2.00 -5.36 11.93
CA ALA A 468 -2.73 -6.51 11.38
C ALA A 468 -2.92 -6.38 9.86
N LEU A 469 -3.25 -5.17 9.37
CA LEU A 469 -3.35 -4.87 7.94
C LEU A 469 -1.99 -4.92 7.23
N LEU A 470 -0.90 -4.54 7.90
CA LEU A 470 0.46 -4.60 7.37
C LEU A 470 1.02 -6.03 7.25
N THR A 471 0.38 -7.02 7.87
CA THR A 471 0.96 -8.36 8.02
C THR A 471 0.06 -9.52 7.53
N GLY A 472 -1.24 -9.32 7.34
CA GLY A 472 -2.13 -10.31 6.71
C GLY A 472 -3.01 -11.08 7.69
N PRO A 473 -3.96 -11.90 7.19
CA PRO A 473 -4.85 -12.68 8.05
C PRO A 473 -4.02 -13.70 8.84
N GLY A 474 -4.14 -13.69 10.17
CA GLY A 474 -3.47 -14.67 11.05
C GLY A 474 -2.30 -14.15 11.90
N LEU A 475 -1.86 -12.89 11.75
CA LEU A 475 -0.97 -12.29 12.76
C LEU A 475 -1.78 -11.61 13.86
N SER A 476 -1.85 -12.28 15.00
CA SER A 476 -2.12 -11.62 16.27
C SER A 476 -0.82 -11.01 16.78
N LEU A 477 -0.84 -9.72 17.13
CA LEU A 477 0.31 -9.11 17.79
C LEU A 477 0.49 -9.73 19.16
N THR A 478 1.71 -10.17 19.45
CA THR A 478 2.09 -10.53 20.80
C THR A 478 2.25 -9.26 21.64
N ALA A 479 2.17 -9.38 22.97
CA ALA A 479 2.48 -8.26 23.87
C ALA A 479 3.90 -7.70 23.59
N ALA A 480 4.84 -8.57 23.27
CA ALA A 480 6.21 -8.20 22.93
C ALA A 480 6.32 -7.37 21.63
N ASP A 481 5.50 -7.65 20.61
CA ASP A 481 5.47 -6.85 19.37
C ASP A 481 4.89 -5.45 19.61
N ALA A 482 3.88 -5.33 20.50
CA ALA A 482 3.30 -4.05 20.88
C ALA A 482 4.31 -3.18 21.64
N ASP A 483 5.06 -3.77 22.57
CA ASP A 483 6.13 -3.09 23.29
C ASP A 483 7.27 -2.66 22.36
N ALA A 484 7.71 -3.56 21.48
CA ALA A 484 8.74 -3.26 20.48
C ALA A 484 8.33 -2.08 19.58
N LEU A 485 7.04 -1.95 19.26
CA LEU A 485 6.55 -0.83 18.47
C LEU A 485 6.51 0.48 19.26
N ARG A 486 6.06 0.45 20.51
CA ARG A 486 6.11 1.63 21.39
C ARG A 486 7.53 2.16 21.50
N ARG A 487 8.50 1.26 21.69
CA ARG A 487 9.93 1.60 21.75
C ARG A 487 10.47 2.19 20.45
N TRP A 488 10.00 1.71 19.30
CA TRP A 488 10.31 2.34 18.02
C TRP A 488 9.75 3.78 17.94
N GLY A 489 8.51 3.98 18.40
CA GLY A 489 7.87 5.30 18.47
C GLY A 489 8.62 6.27 19.39
N ASP A 490 9.01 5.82 20.58
CA ASP A 490 9.85 6.57 21.52
C ASP A 490 11.17 6.99 20.86
N ALA A 491 11.87 6.06 20.20
CA ALA A 491 13.12 6.37 19.51
C ALA A 491 12.93 7.33 18.33
N HIS A 492 11.80 7.24 17.61
CA HIS A 492 11.50 8.14 16.49
C HIS A 492 11.30 9.56 16.94
N ARG A 493 10.51 9.75 18.00
CA ARG A 493 10.28 11.06 18.59
C ARG A 493 11.54 11.63 19.21
N LEU A 494 12.32 10.84 19.95
CA LEU A 494 13.56 11.32 20.57
C LEU A 494 14.57 11.79 19.52
N VAL A 495 14.69 11.09 18.39
CA VAL A 495 15.53 11.53 17.26
C VAL A 495 15.01 12.83 16.64
N GLY A 496 13.69 13.00 16.53
CA GLY A 496 13.06 14.25 16.11
C GLY A 496 13.38 15.42 17.05
N ALA A 497 13.09 15.24 18.35
CA ALA A 497 13.36 16.21 19.40
C ALA A 497 14.84 16.63 19.43
N LEU A 498 15.78 15.68 19.28
CA LEU A 498 17.22 16.01 19.24
C LEU A 498 17.62 16.84 18.00
N ARG A 499 16.95 16.65 16.85
CA ARG A 499 17.24 17.41 15.63
C ARG A 499 16.75 18.84 15.70
N GLU A 500 15.61 19.04 16.35
CA GLU A 500 14.91 20.32 16.44
C GLU A 500 15.20 21.08 17.74
N LEU A 501 15.84 20.41 18.71
CA LEU A 501 16.18 20.88 20.07
C LEU A 501 16.58 22.36 20.18
N CYS A 502 17.48 22.84 19.32
CA CYS A 502 17.98 24.21 19.40
C CYS A 502 17.06 25.24 18.75
N GLU A 503 16.25 24.82 17.78
CA GLU A 503 15.19 25.66 17.21
C GLU A 503 14.05 25.80 18.22
N ASP A 504 13.64 24.68 18.77
CA ASP A 504 12.66 24.49 19.83
C ASP A 504 13.00 25.33 21.07
N ALA A 505 14.25 25.28 21.52
CA ALA A 505 14.75 26.11 22.61
C ALA A 505 14.74 27.62 22.32
N ARG A 506 14.95 28.05 21.06
CA ARG A 506 14.81 29.47 20.68
C ARG A 506 13.37 29.93 20.66
N GLN A 507 12.44 29.01 20.37
CA GLN A 507 11.01 29.26 20.35
C GLN A 507 10.36 29.07 21.73
N GLY A 508 11.14 28.74 22.76
CA GLY A 508 10.70 28.59 24.15
C GLY A 508 9.97 27.28 24.44
N SER A 509 10.08 26.28 23.58
CA SER A 509 9.33 25.02 23.67
C SER A 509 10.30 23.85 23.51
N VAL A 510 10.85 23.30 24.60
CA VAL A 510 11.80 22.17 24.53
C VAL A 510 11.07 20.85 24.75
N GLU A 511 11.07 19.96 23.76
CA GLU A 511 10.42 18.64 23.81
C GLU A 511 11.27 17.55 24.52
N LEU A 512 11.90 17.90 25.65
CA LEU A 512 12.64 16.95 26.49
C LEU A 512 12.20 17.09 27.95
N PRO A 513 12.28 16.01 28.76
CA PRO A 513 12.03 16.08 30.19
C PRO A 513 12.95 17.10 30.89
N HIS A 514 12.40 17.90 31.81
CA HIS A 514 13.19 18.89 32.57
C HIS A 514 14.19 18.21 33.51
N ASP A 515 13.81 17.10 34.14
CA ASP A 515 14.70 16.30 35.00
C ASP A 515 15.97 15.84 34.26
N VAL A 516 15.84 15.49 32.98
CA VAL A 516 16.97 15.13 32.10
C VAL A 516 17.84 16.35 31.76
N LEU A 517 17.26 17.53 31.56
CA LEU A 517 18.06 18.73 31.32
C LEU A 517 18.87 19.10 32.57
N ASP A 518 18.25 18.97 33.74
CA ASP A 518 18.85 19.23 35.05
C ASP A 518 19.95 18.20 35.38
N GLU A 519 19.72 16.91 35.10
CA GLU A 519 20.70 15.81 35.28
C GLU A 519 22.02 16.10 34.56
N TYR A 520 21.95 16.66 33.35
CA TYR A 520 23.12 17.00 32.53
C TYR A 520 23.59 18.46 32.71
N GLY A 521 22.94 19.23 33.60
CA GLY A 521 23.27 20.63 33.89
C GLY A 521 23.15 21.56 32.68
N VAL A 522 22.26 21.24 31.74
CA VAL A 522 22.06 21.97 30.48
C VAL A 522 21.12 23.14 30.70
N THR A 523 21.61 24.36 30.48
CA THR A 523 20.81 25.57 30.64
C THR A 523 20.11 26.00 29.35
N ALA A 524 19.12 26.88 29.44
CA ALA A 524 18.48 27.48 28.26
C ALA A 524 19.49 28.23 27.36
N ASP A 525 20.57 28.79 27.91
CA ASP A 525 21.59 29.47 27.11
C ASP A 525 22.50 28.48 26.36
N ASP A 526 22.82 27.35 27.00
CA ASP A 526 23.52 26.24 26.35
C ASP A 526 22.77 25.74 25.10
N LEU A 527 21.44 25.61 25.20
CA LEU A 527 20.58 25.19 24.09
C LEU A 527 20.48 26.24 22.97
N ARG A 528 20.56 27.54 23.28
CA ARG A 528 20.58 28.60 22.26
C ARG A 528 21.89 28.64 21.47
N ARG A 529 23.00 28.23 22.11
CA ARG A 529 24.37 28.25 21.56
C ARG A 529 25.06 26.88 21.69
N PRO A 530 24.50 25.81 21.10
CA PRO A 530 24.93 24.42 21.33
C PRO A 530 26.36 24.13 20.87
N GLN A 531 26.91 24.94 19.95
CA GLN A 531 28.29 24.77 19.48
C GLN A 531 29.33 25.09 20.55
N ARG A 532 28.94 25.80 21.62
CA ARG A 532 29.83 26.28 22.69
C ARG A 532 29.70 25.48 23.99
N SER A 533 28.80 24.48 24.05
CA SER A 533 28.51 23.74 25.28
C SER A 533 28.92 22.27 25.19
N GLU A 534 29.79 21.83 26.10
CA GLU A 534 30.13 20.42 26.26
C GLU A 534 29.01 19.63 26.93
N ARG A 535 28.19 20.28 27.77
CA ARG A 535 27.04 19.67 28.43
C ARG A 535 25.98 19.23 27.43
N VAL A 536 25.66 20.07 26.44
CA VAL A 536 24.76 19.71 25.33
C VAL A 536 25.34 18.56 24.51
N THR A 537 26.67 18.54 24.32
CA THR A 537 27.33 17.44 23.61
C THR A 537 27.19 16.11 24.37
N ALA A 538 27.33 16.12 25.69
CA ALA A 538 27.13 14.95 26.55
C ALA A 538 25.67 14.47 26.55
N LEU A 539 24.72 15.39 26.73
CA LEU A 539 23.28 15.11 26.69
C LEU A 539 22.86 14.45 25.37
N VAL A 540 23.24 15.04 24.23
CA VAL A 540 22.88 14.51 22.91
C VAL A 540 23.44 13.11 22.68
N ARG A 541 24.65 12.81 23.16
CA ARG A 541 25.23 11.46 23.06
C ARG A 541 24.47 10.45 23.93
N ALA A 542 24.19 10.79 25.19
CA ALA A 542 23.46 9.92 26.10
C ALA A 542 22.04 9.61 25.60
N LEU A 543 21.32 10.64 25.12
CA LEU A 543 20.00 10.48 24.53
C LEU A 543 20.05 9.71 23.21
N ALA A 544 21.11 9.87 22.42
CA ALA A 544 21.30 9.06 21.23
C ALA A 544 21.49 7.57 21.60
N ASP A 545 22.29 7.26 22.61
CA ASP A 545 22.51 5.88 23.06
C ASP A 545 21.22 5.24 23.61
N ARG A 546 20.40 6.02 24.33
CA ARG A 546 19.06 5.61 24.76
C ARG A 546 18.15 5.27 23.58
N ALA A 547 18.13 6.12 22.55
CA ALA A 547 17.36 5.85 21.34
C ALA A 547 17.83 4.57 20.62
N ASP A 548 19.15 4.30 20.59
CA ASP A 548 19.70 3.08 19.99
C ASP A 548 19.28 1.81 20.74
N ALA A 549 19.22 1.87 22.07
CA ALA A 549 18.75 0.77 22.92
C ALA A 549 17.28 0.44 22.63
N TRP A 550 16.42 1.45 22.49
CA TRP A 550 15.02 1.26 22.07
C TRP A 550 14.91 0.70 20.65
N LEU A 551 15.73 1.18 19.72
CA LEU A 551 15.77 0.65 18.35
C LEU A 551 16.24 -0.82 18.28
N ALA A 552 17.12 -1.24 19.19
CA ALA A 552 17.54 -2.63 19.29
C ALA A 552 16.38 -3.56 19.70
N GLN A 553 15.49 -3.09 20.57
CA GLN A 553 14.27 -3.81 20.95
C GLN A 553 13.28 -3.87 19.77
N ALA A 554 13.10 -2.75 19.07
CA ALA A 554 12.26 -2.66 17.88
C ALA A 554 12.71 -3.55 16.70
N ALA A 555 14.01 -3.89 16.61
CA ALA A 555 14.55 -4.72 15.53
C ALA A 555 13.97 -6.15 15.49
N ARG A 556 13.37 -6.60 16.59
CA ARG A 556 12.73 -7.91 16.72
C ARG A 556 11.28 -7.93 16.21
N LEU A 557 10.71 -6.77 15.88
CA LEU A 557 9.30 -6.65 15.51
C LEU A 557 8.97 -7.46 14.26
N GLY A 558 7.88 -8.24 14.35
CA GLY A 558 7.40 -9.04 13.23
C GLY A 558 8.34 -10.17 12.86
N ALA A 559 9.17 -10.66 13.79
CA ALA A 559 10.06 -11.81 13.59
C ALA A 559 9.31 -13.05 13.04
N GLN A 560 8.04 -13.20 13.43
CA GLN A 560 7.15 -14.26 12.97
C GLN A 560 6.71 -14.08 11.50
N HIS A 561 6.93 -12.92 10.88
CA HIS A 561 6.59 -12.63 9.49
C HIS A 561 7.77 -12.05 8.69
N PRO A 562 8.39 -12.83 7.79
CA PRO A 562 9.57 -12.41 7.03
C PRO A 562 9.45 -11.06 6.28
N PRO A 563 8.32 -10.73 5.63
CA PRO A 563 8.18 -9.43 4.95
C PRO A 563 8.11 -8.25 5.91
N ALA A 564 7.44 -8.42 7.04
CA ALA A 564 7.32 -7.41 8.09
C ALA A 564 8.67 -7.18 8.77
N ALA A 565 9.34 -8.26 9.19
CA ALA A 565 10.69 -8.19 9.75
C ALA A 565 11.68 -7.48 8.82
N ALA A 566 11.61 -7.74 7.51
CA ALA A 566 12.48 -7.07 6.53
C ALA A 566 12.22 -5.55 6.43
N ALA A 567 10.96 -5.13 6.56
CA ALA A 567 10.59 -3.72 6.56
C ALA A 567 11.09 -3.03 7.84
N TRP A 568 10.82 -3.61 9.01
CA TRP A 568 11.22 -3.07 10.31
C TRP A 568 12.73 -2.99 10.50
N ARG A 569 13.49 -4.04 10.14
CA ARG A 569 14.96 -3.98 10.15
C ARG A 569 15.50 -2.87 9.25
N THR A 570 14.84 -2.59 8.14
CA THR A 570 15.25 -1.49 7.25
C THR A 570 14.94 -0.14 7.90
N LEU A 571 13.76 0.04 8.51
CA LEU A 571 13.41 1.27 9.22
C LEU A 571 14.36 1.55 10.38
N VAL A 572 14.64 0.54 11.20
CA VAL A 572 15.63 0.62 12.29
C VAL A 572 17.01 1.01 11.75
N ALA A 573 17.46 0.41 10.66
CA ALA A 573 18.75 0.76 10.05
C ALA A 573 18.81 2.19 9.50
N LEU A 574 17.71 2.68 8.90
CA LEU A 574 17.63 4.06 8.41
C LEU A 574 17.66 5.06 9.56
N GLN A 575 17.02 4.73 10.68
CA GLN A 575 16.97 5.60 11.85
C GLN A 575 18.29 5.61 12.62
N ARG A 576 18.97 4.45 12.73
CA ARG A 576 20.35 4.37 13.23
C ARG A 576 21.33 5.19 12.40
N LEU A 577 21.15 5.28 11.08
CA LEU A 577 21.96 6.17 10.24
C LEU A 577 21.77 7.65 10.58
N GLU A 578 20.55 8.07 10.94
CA GLU A 578 20.31 9.45 11.42
C GLU A 578 20.98 9.68 12.78
N LEU A 579 20.87 8.70 13.67
CA LEU A 579 21.45 8.70 15.02
C LEU A 579 22.99 8.77 14.99
N ASP A 580 23.64 8.00 14.12
CA ASP A 580 25.09 8.05 13.91
C ASP A 580 25.55 9.44 13.44
N GLY A 581 24.69 10.12 12.67
CA GLY A 581 24.91 11.52 12.29
C GLY A 581 24.94 12.44 13.51
N LEU A 582 23.97 12.29 14.42
CA LEU A 582 23.89 13.06 15.66
C LEU A 582 25.09 12.76 16.58
N ARG A 583 25.49 11.50 16.73
CA ARG A 583 26.67 11.10 17.50
C ARG A 583 27.97 11.73 16.98
N ARG A 584 28.16 11.74 15.66
CA ARG A 584 29.37 12.30 15.00
C ARG A 584 29.41 13.81 15.02
N ARG A 585 28.24 14.48 14.99
CA ARG A 585 28.13 15.93 14.99
C ARG A 585 27.09 16.42 16.01
N PRO A 586 27.33 16.25 17.32
CA PRO A 586 26.37 16.65 18.36
C PRO A 586 26.10 18.16 18.35
N ARG A 587 27.09 18.95 17.89
CA ARG A 587 27.01 20.41 17.75
C ARG A 587 26.31 20.88 16.47
N GLY A 588 26.00 19.95 15.56
CA GLY A 588 25.46 20.20 14.21
C GLY A 588 24.09 19.55 13.99
N LEU A 589 23.16 19.72 14.95
CA LEU A 589 21.88 19.00 15.08
C LEU A 589 20.96 19.01 13.83
N ARG A 590 21.11 19.98 12.91
CA ARG A 590 20.36 20.03 11.64
C ARG A 590 20.99 19.27 10.46
N ARG A 591 22.29 18.92 10.52
CA ARG A 591 23.02 18.30 9.39
C ARG A 591 23.27 16.82 9.63
N THR A 592 22.27 15.97 9.39
CA THR A 592 22.45 14.51 9.59
C THR A 592 21.89 13.63 8.46
N ALA A 593 22.55 12.46 8.36
CA ALA A 593 22.51 11.39 7.37
C ALA A 593 23.07 11.69 5.96
N ASP A 594 24.16 10.97 5.63
CA ASP A 594 24.70 10.76 4.29
C ASP A 594 23.57 10.32 3.35
N HIS A 595 23.17 11.22 2.45
CA HIS A 595 22.03 11.02 1.57
C HIS A 595 22.21 9.78 0.70
N VAL A 596 23.45 9.50 0.28
CA VAL A 596 23.78 8.34 -0.55
C VAL A 596 23.55 7.07 0.25
N ARG A 597 24.09 6.96 1.47
CA ARG A 597 23.88 5.81 2.35
C ARG A 597 22.40 5.58 2.66
N PHE A 598 21.65 6.66 2.92
CA PHE A 598 20.21 6.56 3.16
C PHE A 598 19.48 5.95 1.96
N GLN A 599 19.76 6.43 0.74
CA GLN A 599 19.13 5.89 -0.48
C GLN A 599 19.55 4.43 -0.75
N CYS A 600 20.82 4.08 -0.51
CA CYS A 600 21.32 2.71 -0.64
C CYS A 600 20.61 1.75 0.32
N LEU A 601 20.51 2.10 1.61
CA LEU A 601 19.82 1.30 2.62
C LEU A 601 18.33 1.13 2.28
N LEU A 602 17.66 2.22 1.88
CA LEU A 602 16.25 2.19 1.50
C LEU A 602 16.03 1.32 0.25
N LEU A 603 16.88 1.44 -0.77
CA LEU A 603 16.76 0.65 -2.00
C LEU A 603 16.98 -0.84 -1.71
N GLY A 604 18.02 -1.18 -0.94
CA GLY A 604 18.31 -2.55 -0.51
C GLY A 604 17.18 -3.14 0.33
N GLY A 605 16.65 -2.36 1.28
CA GLY A 605 15.48 -2.73 2.08
C GLY A 605 14.23 -3.00 1.24
N ARG A 606 13.91 -2.12 0.28
CA ARG A 606 12.78 -2.32 -0.65
C ARG A 606 12.92 -3.61 -1.45
N LEU A 607 14.14 -3.97 -1.89
CA LEU A 607 14.39 -5.23 -2.59
C LEU A 607 14.22 -6.45 -1.67
N ARG A 608 14.70 -6.37 -0.42
CA ARG A 608 14.52 -7.45 0.58
C ARG A 608 13.05 -7.67 0.90
N VAL A 609 12.32 -6.59 1.20
CA VAL A 609 10.87 -6.62 1.44
C VAL A 609 10.13 -7.19 0.23
N ALA A 610 10.46 -6.73 -0.99
CA ALA A 610 9.87 -7.24 -2.22
C ALA A 610 10.09 -8.75 -2.42
N ARG A 611 11.31 -9.23 -2.16
CA ARG A 611 11.65 -10.66 -2.23
C ARG A 611 10.91 -11.45 -1.16
N ALA A 612 10.85 -10.95 0.07
CA ALA A 612 10.13 -11.58 1.17
C ALA A 612 8.63 -11.69 0.86
N TRP A 613 7.99 -10.63 0.36
CA TRP A 613 6.59 -10.67 -0.06
C TRP A 613 6.32 -11.63 -1.23
N ARG A 614 7.25 -11.77 -2.18
CA ARG A 614 7.13 -12.75 -3.27
C ARG A 614 7.20 -14.20 -2.76
N ARG A 615 8.06 -14.48 -1.78
CA ARG A 615 8.19 -15.80 -1.15
C ARG A 615 7.06 -16.11 -0.18
N ALA A 616 6.50 -15.10 0.48
CA ALA A 616 5.35 -15.28 1.37
C ALA A 616 4.05 -15.53 0.57
N ARG A 617 3.89 -14.92 -0.61
CA ARG A 617 2.74 -15.14 -1.50
C ARG A 617 2.59 -16.57 -2.03
N THR A 618 3.65 -17.37 -2.01
CA THR A 618 3.58 -18.81 -2.33
C THR A 618 3.12 -19.66 -1.14
N ALA A 619 2.96 -19.07 0.06
CA ALA A 619 2.57 -19.78 1.29
C ALA A 619 1.35 -19.18 2.02
N ALA A 620 0.95 -17.93 1.75
CA ALA A 620 -0.20 -17.30 2.39
C ALA A 620 -0.96 -16.34 1.45
N VAL A 621 -2.28 -16.46 1.45
CA VAL A 621 -3.24 -15.55 0.82
C VAL A 621 -2.99 -14.14 1.39
N ALA A 622 -2.64 -13.17 0.53
CA ALA A 622 -2.56 -11.77 0.95
C ALA A 622 -3.92 -11.37 1.54
N PRO A 623 -3.98 -10.55 2.62
CA PRO A 623 -5.26 -10.11 3.15
C PRO A 623 -6.06 -9.50 2.00
N PRO A 624 -7.28 -9.96 1.73
CA PRO A 624 -8.15 -9.20 0.86
C PRO A 624 -8.24 -7.79 1.46
N ALA A 625 -8.13 -6.78 0.61
CA ALA A 625 -8.62 -5.47 1.04
C ALA A 625 -10.05 -5.71 1.55
N PRO A 626 -10.43 -5.21 2.74
CA PRO A 626 -11.82 -5.27 3.17
C PRO A 626 -12.71 -4.82 2.00
N PRO A 627 -13.85 -5.50 1.76
CA PRO A 627 -14.71 -5.19 0.62
C PRO A 627 -14.97 -3.68 0.64
N PRO A 628 -14.78 -2.98 -0.49
CA PRO A 628 -14.93 -1.53 -0.52
C PRO A 628 -16.36 -1.21 -0.09
N LEU A 629 -16.50 -0.68 1.13
CA LEU A 629 -17.71 0.04 1.48
C LEU A 629 -17.75 1.22 0.52
N PRO A 630 -18.83 1.39 -0.28
CA PRO A 630 -18.99 2.62 -1.01
C PRO A 630 -19.01 3.74 0.02
N VAL A 631 -18.08 4.68 -0.14
CA VAL A 631 -18.11 5.93 0.60
C VAL A 631 -19.49 6.54 0.31
N PRO A 632 -20.29 6.93 1.33
CA PRO A 632 -21.54 7.64 1.10
C PRO A 632 -21.26 8.77 0.13
N ARG A 633 -21.82 8.68 -1.09
CA ARG A 633 -21.65 9.76 -2.06
C ARG A 633 -22.32 11.00 -1.48
N PRO A 634 -21.75 12.20 -1.69
CA PRO A 634 -22.51 13.40 -1.39
C PRO A 634 -23.82 13.30 -2.18
N ALA A 635 -24.95 13.29 -1.47
CA ALA A 635 -26.16 13.80 -2.08
C ALA A 635 -25.81 15.21 -2.63
N PRO A 636 -26.32 15.62 -3.80
CA PRO A 636 -26.24 17.02 -4.21
C PRO A 636 -26.64 17.86 -3.00
N ALA A 637 -25.85 18.89 -2.69
CA ALA A 637 -25.93 19.62 -1.42
C ALA A 637 -27.37 20.09 -1.16
N ASP A 638 -28.15 19.26 -0.47
CA ASP A 638 -29.32 19.74 0.20
C ASP A 638 -28.78 20.66 1.30
N PRO A 639 -29.37 21.87 1.44
CA PRO A 639 -29.05 22.73 2.55
C PRO A 639 -29.14 21.91 3.85
N PRO A 640 -28.35 22.22 4.90
CA PRO A 640 -28.43 21.51 6.16
C PRO A 640 -29.90 21.44 6.54
N ALA A 641 -30.48 20.24 6.49
CA ALA A 641 -31.91 20.10 6.67
C ALA A 641 -32.23 20.72 8.03
N ALA A 642 -32.90 21.87 8.01
CA ALA A 642 -33.66 22.31 9.17
C ALA A 642 -34.43 21.07 9.59
N ARG A 643 -34.20 20.57 10.81
CA ARG A 643 -34.74 19.28 11.30
C ARG A 643 -36.17 19.15 10.83
N ALA A 644 -36.40 18.40 9.75
CA ALA A 644 -37.73 18.26 9.20
C ALA A 644 -38.58 17.65 10.31
N VAL A 645 -39.69 18.30 10.63
CA VAL A 645 -40.63 17.82 11.65
C VAL A 645 -40.91 16.35 11.34
N PRO A 646 -40.65 15.42 12.27
CA PRO A 646 -40.87 14.01 12.00
C PRO A 646 -42.31 13.74 11.59
N LEU A 647 -42.49 12.85 10.62
CA LEU A 647 -43.83 12.43 10.24
C LEU A 647 -44.48 11.67 11.42
N PRO A 648 -45.79 11.81 11.63
CA PRO A 648 -46.48 11.01 12.65
C PRO A 648 -46.46 9.51 12.27
N PRO A 649 -46.55 8.61 13.27
CA PRO A 649 -46.76 7.18 13.01
C PRO A 649 -48.06 6.96 12.24
N LEU A 650 -48.10 5.92 11.41
CA LEU A 650 -49.32 5.57 10.67
C LEU A 650 -50.34 4.95 11.64
N PRO A 651 -51.62 5.36 11.57
CA PRO A 651 -52.67 4.77 12.39
C PRO A 651 -52.85 3.29 12.04
N HIS A 652 -53.30 2.49 13.01
CA HIS A 652 -53.63 1.09 12.78
C HIS A 652 -54.80 0.96 11.77
N PRO A 653 -54.80 -0.04 10.86
CA PRO A 653 -55.87 -0.23 9.89
C PRO A 653 -57.26 -0.31 10.52
N ASP A 654 -57.39 -0.96 11.66
CA ASP A 654 -58.67 -1.13 12.38
C ASP A 654 -59.07 0.09 13.23
N GLY A 655 -58.34 1.20 13.14
CA GLY A 655 -58.67 2.45 13.83
C GLY A 655 -58.47 2.43 15.36
N VAL A 656 -57.89 1.36 15.92
CA VAL A 656 -57.51 1.28 17.34
C VAL A 656 -56.55 2.42 17.72
N ARG A 657 -56.63 2.86 18.97
CA ARG A 657 -55.86 3.99 19.51
C ARG A 657 -54.96 3.53 20.67
N PRO A 658 -53.80 4.15 20.86
CA PRO A 658 -52.89 3.77 21.94
C PRO A 658 -53.58 3.91 23.31
N PRO A 659 -53.34 2.97 24.25
CA PRO A 659 -53.90 3.08 25.58
C PRO A 659 -53.28 4.25 26.36
N ARG A 660 -54.04 4.80 27.31
CA ARG A 660 -53.51 5.79 28.25
C ARG A 660 -52.64 5.09 29.29
N LEU A 661 -51.32 5.18 29.11
CA LEU A 661 -50.33 4.62 30.02
C LEU A 661 -49.62 5.75 30.78
N PRO A 662 -49.42 5.64 32.10
CA PRO A 662 -48.67 6.64 32.85
C PRO A 662 -47.21 6.64 32.41
N ALA A 663 -46.74 7.76 31.84
CA ALA A 663 -45.41 7.88 31.25
C ALA A 663 -44.26 7.46 32.19
N HIS A 664 -44.38 7.74 33.50
CA HIS A 664 -43.39 7.38 34.51
C HIS A 664 -43.31 5.86 34.80
N ARG A 665 -44.27 5.06 34.33
CA ARG A 665 -44.27 3.59 34.47
C ARG A 665 -43.94 2.86 33.17
N LEU A 666 -43.80 3.56 32.05
CA LEU A 666 -43.43 2.91 30.79
C LEU A 666 -42.07 2.19 30.93
N PRO A 667 -41.91 1.00 30.34
CA PRO A 667 -40.60 0.38 30.25
C PRO A 667 -39.70 1.30 29.43
N ARG A 668 -38.49 1.54 29.92
CA ARG A 668 -37.44 2.27 29.21
C ARG A 668 -36.96 1.49 27.99
N HIS A 669 -37.03 0.17 28.07
CA HIS A 669 -36.57 -0.73 27.03
C HIS A 669 -37.40 -2.01 26.96
N VAL A 670 -38.01 -2.23 25.80
CA VAL A 670 -38.69 -3.50 25.47
C VAL A 670 -37.83 -4.30 24.51
N ALA A 671 -37.67 -5.59 24.73
CA ALA A 671 -36.99 -6.52 23.82
C ALA A 671 -37.98 -7.57 23.30
N ILE A 672 -38.04 -7.81 21.99
CA ILE A 672 -38.99 -8.75 21.38
C ILE A 672 -38.28 -9.88 20.62
N VAL A 673 -38.59 -11.12 20.99
CA VAL A 673 -38.24 -12.32 20.21
C VAL A 673 -39.37 -12.63 19.23
N MET A 674 -39.09 -12.42 17.94
CA MET A 674 -40.05 -12.52 16.83
C MET A 674 -40.18 -13.96 16.30
N ASP A 675 -40.69 -14.87 17.14
CA ASP A 675 -40.79 -16.31 16.83
C ASP A 675 -42.13 -16.68 16.16
N GLY A 676 -42.14 -17.80 15.43
CA GLY A 676 -43.35 -18.37 14.82
C GLY A 676 -43.54 -18.15 13.32
N ASN A 677 -42.65 -17.40 12.64
CA ASN A 677 -42.74 -17.14 11.20
C ASN A 677 -42.90 -18.42 10.36
N GLY A 678 -42.08 -19.45 10.62
CA GLY A 678 -42.12 -20.71 9.88
C GLY A 678 -43.33 -21.58 10.22
N ARG A 679 -43.82 -21.55 11.46
CA ARG A 679 -45.05 -22.25 11.87
C ARG A 679 -46.27 -21.61 11.20
N TRP A 680 -46.36 -20.29 11.24
CA TRP A 680 -47.43 -19.52 10.59
C TRP A 680 -47.58 -19.84 9.11
N ALA A 681 -46.46 -19.95 8.38
CA ALA A 681 -46.47 -20.32 6.97
C ALA A 681 -46.91 -21.78 6.77
N ALA A 682 -46.41 -22.70 7.59
CA ALA A 682 -46.77 -24.11 7.53
C ALA A 682 -48.26 -24.34 7.79
N ASP A 683 -48.82 -23.68 8.81
CA ASP A 683 -50.24 -23.77 9.19
C ASP A 683 -51.18 -23.29 8.07
N ARG A 684 -50.66 -22.47 7.14
CA ARG A 684 -51.39 -21.91 5.99
C ARG A 684 -51.00 -22.55 4.65
N GLY A 685 -50.18 -23.60 4.65
CA GLY A 685 -49.69 -24.25 3.42
C GLY A 685 -48.80 -23.36 2.55
N LEU A 686 -48.18 -22.33 3.13
CA LEU A 686 -47.34 -21.35 2.43
C LEU A 686 -45.84 -21.69 2.57
N PRO A 687 -45.00 -21.25 1.61
CA PRO A 687 -43.54 -21.32 1.77
C PRO A 687 -43.08 -20.51 3.01
N ARG A 688 -42.05 -21.00 3.74
CA ARG A 688 -41.53 -20.33 4.95
C ARG A 688 -41.14 -18.86 4.71
N GLY A 689 -40.70 -18.52 3.51
CA GLY A 689 -40.37 -17.14 3.12
C GLY A 689 -41.55 -16.18 3.23
N GLU A 690 -42.78 -16.62 2.95
CA GLU A 690 -43.99 -15.81 3.10
C GLU A 690 -44.24 -15.43 4.56
N GLY A 691 -43.99 -16.36 5.49
CA GLY A 691 -44.07 -16.09 6.92
C GLY A 691 -43.11 -15.00 7.36
N HIS A 692 -41.85 -15.03 6.88
CA HIS A 692 -40.88 -13.97 7.17
C HIS A 692 -41.26 -12.62 6.52
N GLY A 693 -41.85 -12.64 5.31
CA GLY A 693 -42.38 -11.44 4.66
C GLY A 693 -43.54 -10.80 5.46
N ALA A 694 -44.45 -11.62 5.99
CA ALA A 694 -45.51 -11.18 6.88
C ALA A 694 -44.98 -10.68 8.22
N GLY A 695 -43.96 -11.34 8.78
CA GLY A 695 -43.27 -10.88 9.98
C GLY A 695 -42.59 -9.50 9.82
N GLY A 696 -42.13 -9.16 8.62
CA GLY A 696 -41.63 -7.81 8.32
C GLY A 696 -42.71 -6.73 8.44
N ARG A 697 -43.96 -7.03 8.05
CA ARG A 697 -45.10 -6.12 8.20
C ARG A 697 -45.49 -5.94 9.66
N ALA A 698 -45.54 -7.02 10.43
CA ALA A 698 -45.77 -7.00 11.87
C ALA A 698 -44.75 -6.10 12.59
N LEU A 699 -43.47 -6.20 12.23
CA LEU A 699 -42.41 -5.35 12.80
C LEU A 699 -42.67 -3.85 12.55
N ARG A 700 -43.07 -3.47 11.34
CA ARG A 700 -43.38 -2.06 11.02
C ARG A 700 -44.54 -1.55 11.86
N ASP A 701 -45.60 -2.35 12.03
CA ASP A 701 -46.76 -1.97 12.82
C ASP A 701 -46.41 -1.80 14.31
N ILE A 702 -45.63 -2.74 14.86
CA ILE A 702 -45.09 -2.67 16.24
C ILE A 702 -44.25 -1.40 16.44
N VAL A 703 -43.41 -1.01 15.47
CA VAL A 703 -42.61 0.23 15.53
C VAL A 703 -43.51 1.46 15.55
N HIS A 704 -44.59 1.50 14.75
CA HIS A 704 -45.58 2.57 14.83
C HIS A 704 -46.29 2.59 16.19
N GLY A 705 -46.67 1.43 16.71
CA GLY A 705 -47.24 1.29 18.05
C GLY A 705 -46.34 1.79 19.16
N ALA A 706 -45.04 1.50 19.08
CA ALA A 706 -44.02 1.96 20.01
C ALA A 706 -43.87 3.50 19.99
N LEU A 707 -43.86 4.10 18.80
CA LEU A 707 -43.87 5.55 18.63
C LEU A 707 -45.14 6.19 19.22
N GLU A 708 -46.32 5.59 19.00
CA GLU A 708 -47.61 6.10 19.50
C GLU A 708 -47.72 6.16 21.03
N ILE A 709 -47.08 5.23 21.74
CA ILE A 709 -47.04 5.21 23.21
C ILE A 709 -45.81 5.94 23.79
N GLY A 710 -44.94 6.48 22.94
CA GLY A 710 -43.71 7.17 23.37
C GLY A 710 -42.66 6.24 23.99
N LEU A 711 -42.54 5.00 23.48
CA LEU A 711 -41.56 4.05 23.96
C LEU A 711 -40.13 4.52 23.62
N PRO A 712 -39.19 4.61 24.59
CA PRO A 712 -37.85 5.13 24.29
C PRO A 712 -36.97 4.16 23.50
N CYS A 713 -37.04 2.87 23.81
CA CYS A 713 -36.14 1.86 23.23
C CYS A 713 -36.86 0.53 22.97
N LEU A 714 -36.63 -0.02 21.77
CA LEU A 714 -37.14 -1.30 21.32
C LEU A 714 -36.00 -2.12 20.72
N SER A 715 -35.68 -3.28 21.30
CA SER A 715 -34.77 -4.27 20.70
C SER A 715 -35.57 -5.38 20.03
N VAL A 716 -35.18 -5.80 18.83
CA VAL A 716 -35.85 -6.89 18.11
C VAL A 716 -34.87 -7.96 17.65
N TYR A 717 -35.22 -9.23 17.86
CA TYR A 717 -34.35 -10.35 17.47
C TYR A 717 -34.61 -10.80 16.03
N ALA A 718 -33.91 -10.18 15.07
CA ALA A 718 -34.16 -10.39 13.65
C ALA A 718 -33.43 -11.61 13.06
N LEU A 719 -32.20 -11.89 13.52
CA LEU A 719 -31.43 -13.07 13.10
C LEU A 719 -30.44 -13.48 14.19
N SER A 720 -30.57 -14.73 14.68
CA SER A 720 -29.60 -15.35 15.60
C SER A 720 -28.37 -15.89 14.87
N THR A 721 -27.21 -15.94 15.53
CA THR A 721 -26.04 -16.72 15.08
C THR A 721 -26.35 -18.22 15.00
N GLU A 722 -27.32 -18.72 15.77
CA GLU A 722 -27.74 -20.13 15.70
C GLU A 722 -28.52 -20.45 14.42
N ASN A 723 -29.03 -19.44 13.72
CA ASN A 723 -29.77 -19.66 12.47
C ASN A 723 -28.86 -20.14 11.32
N TRP A 724 -27.53 -20.06 11.46
CA TRP A 724 -26.58 -20.58 10.46
C TRP A 724 -26.53 -22.11 10.39
N SER A 725 -27.10 -22.84 11.37
CA SER A 725 -27.22 -24.30 11.29
C SER A 725 -28.37 -24.77 10.37
N ARG A 726 -29.13 -23.83 9.78
CA ARG A 726 -30.25 -24.11 8.86
C ARG A 726 -29.76 -24.31 7.43
N THR A 727 -30.63 -24.84 6.56
CA THR A 727 -30.28 -25.07 5.15
C THR A 727 -29.94 -23.76 4.43
N THR A 728 -29.03 -23.81 3.45
CA THR A 728 -28.59 -22.63 2.67
C THR A 728 -29.77 -21.85 2.07
N ALA A 729 -30.80 -22.56 1.58
CA ALA A 729 -32.01 -21.96 1.02
C ALA A 729 -32.84 -21.19 2.07
N GLU A 730 -32.91 -21.69 3.31
CA GLU A 730 -33.61 -20.99 4.39
C GLU A 730 -32.86 -19.73 4.83
N THR A 731 -31.53 -19.81 4.93
CA THR A 731 -30.66 -18.65 5.23
C THR A 731 -30.79 -17.55 4.18
N GLU A 732 -30.78 -17.91 2.88
CA GLU A 732 -31.01 -16.95 1.79
C GLU A 732 -32.41 -16.32 1.84
N ASN A 733 -33.44 -17.09 2.20
CA ASN A 733 -34.80 -16.59 2.35
C ASN A 733 -34.92 -15.60 3.51
N ILE A 734 -34.24 -15.83 4.64
CA ILE A 734 -34.22 -14.89 5.77
C ILE A 734 -33.51 -13.59 5.37
N LEU A 735 -32.37 -13.69 4.67
CA LEU A 735 -31.66 -12.51 4.15
C LEU A 735 -32.51 -11.72 3.14
N ARG A 736 -33.27 -12.41 2.28
CA ARG A 736 -34.21 -11.78 1.34
C ARG A 736 -35.38 -11.12 2.06
N ALA A 737 -35.96 -11.78 3.07
CA ALA A 737 -37.05 -11.24 3.87
C ALA A 737 -36.62 -10.02 4.70
N LEU A 738 -35.37 -9.94 5.15
CA LEU A 738 -34.82 -8.72 5.75
C LEU A 738 -34.80 -7.58 4.74
N ARG A 739 -34.29 -7.83 3.53
CA ARG A 739 -34.20 -6.83 2.45
C ARG A 739 -35.58 -6.27 2.07
N THR A 740 -36.62 -7.10 2.06
CA THR A 740 -37.98 -6.68 1.69
C THR A 740 -38.80 -6.18 2.89
N GLY A 741 -38.60 -6.77 4.06
CA GLY A 741 -39.41 -6.53 5.27
C GLY A 741 -39.03 -5.25 6.02
N LEU A 742 -37.74 -4.95 6.15
CA LEU A 742 -37.28 -3.71 6.79
C LEU A 742 -36.93 -2.60 5.80
N ASP A 743 -36.82 -2.94 4.51
CA ASP A 743 -36.32 -2.09 3.42
C ASP A 743 -35.45 -0.95 3.95
N LEU A 744 -34.23 -1.31 4.32
CA LEU A 744 -33.22 -0.42 4.91
C LEU A 744 -32.96 0.83 4.04
N ARG A 745 -33.48 0.86 2.81
CA ARG A 745 -33.36 1.95 1.85
C ARG A 745 -34.59 2.86 1.76
N THR A 746 -35.80 2.40 2.13
CA THR A 746 -36.98 3.28 2.10
C THR A 746 -37.09 4.07 3.39
N GLU A 747 -36.86 5.37 3.24
CA GLU A 747 -37.05 6.47 4.17
C GLU A 747 -38.25 6.45 5.15
N GLU A 748 -39.21 5.52 5.08
CA GLU A 748 -40.51 5.62 5.75
C GLU A 748 -40.43 5.61 7.29
N LEU A 749 -39.78 4.62 7.91
CA LEU A 749 -39.65 4.55 9.38
C LEU A 749 -38.69 5.61 9.91
N TRP A 750 -37.60 5.85 9.17
CA TRP A 750 -36.55 6.80 9.55
C TRP A 750 -37.04 8.26 9.54
N ARG A 751 -38.01 8.60 8.67
CA ARG A 751 -38.70 9.91 8.65
C ARG A 751 -39.62 10.15 9.86
N ARG A 752 -39.95 9.10 10.63
CA ARG A 752 -40.85 9.14 11.80
C ARG A 752 -40.10 9.12 13.13
N ASP A 753 -38.90 9.67 13.12
CA ASP A 753 -38.02 9.84 14.28
C ASP A 753 -37.49 8.54 14.92
N VAL A 754 -37.26 7.50 14.10
CA VAL A 754 -36.64 6.26 14.57
C VAL A 754 -35.12 6.32 14.39
N ARG A 755 -34.37 6.12 15.48
CA ARG A 755 -32.92 5.89 15.52
C ARG A 755 -32.63 4.39 15.44
N LEU A 756 -31.96 3.94 14.39
CA LEU A 756 -31.54 2.55 14.26
C LEU A 756 -30.18 2.33 14.93
N LEU A 757 -30.08 1.27 15.73
CA LEU A 757 -28.83 0.66 16.19
C LEU A 757 -28.73 -0.76 15.65
N TRP A 758 -27.51 -1.27 15.52
CA TRP A 758 -27.26 -2.65 15.11
C TRP A 758 -26.41 -3.37 16.16
N SER A 759 -26.94 -4.45 16.72
CA SER A 759 -26.21 -5.37 17.59
C SER A 759 -26.00 -6.69 16.84
N GLY A 760 -24.75 -7.13 16.66
CA GLY A 760 -24.43 -8.41 16.01
C GLY A 760 -23.13 -8.38 15.22
N SER A 761 -22.83 -9.50 14.55
CA SER A 761 -21.57 -9.68 13.81
C SER A 761 -21.71 -9.39 12.31
N ALA A 762 -20.70 -8.78 11.72
CA ALA A 762 -20.58 -8.67 10.26
C ALA A 762 -20.11 -9.99 9.61
N ASP A 763 -19.54 -10.91 10.40
CA ASP A 763 -18.94 -12.13 9.89
C ASP A 763 -20.00 -13.07 9.32
N GLY A 764 -19.76 -13.57 8.10
CA GLY A 764 -20.70 -14.44 7.38
C GLY A 764 -21.84 -13.71 6.66
N LEU A 765 -22.03 -12.40 6.88
CA LEU A 765 -23.06 -11.63 6.19
C LEU A 765 -22.60 -11.17 4.79
N PRO A 766 -23.53 -11.09 3.81
CA PRO A 766 -23.25 -10.45 2.54
C PRO A 766 -22.81 -8.98 2.70
N ALA A 767 -21.79 -8.56 1.95
CA ALA A 767 -21.19 -7.24 2.08
C ALA A 767 -22.16 -6.08 1.81
N ASP A 768 -23.15 -6.29 0.95
CA ASP A 768 -24.20 -5.31 0.65
C ASP A 768 -25.16 -5.12 1.83
N VAL A 769 -25.48 -6.18 2.57
CA VAL A 769 -26.32 -6.11 3.79
C VAL A 769 -25.60 -5.35 4.90
N VAL A 770 -24.32 -5.67 5.14
CA VAL A 770 -23.49 -4.98 6.13
C VAL A 770 -23.38 -3.49 5.82
N ARG A 771 -23.21 -3.15 4.53
CA ARG A 771 -23.22 -1.76 4.07
C ARG A 771 -24.54 -1.08 4.39
N ASP A 772 -25.66 -1.64 3.93
CA ASP A 772 -26.97 -1.00 4.05
C ASP A 772 -27.36 -0.81 5.55
N LEU A 773 -27.00 -1.75 6.44
CA LEU A 773 -27.13 -1.59 7.89
C LEU A 773 -26.30 -0.42 8.44
N ARG A 774 -25.02 -0.33 8.07
CA ARG A 774 -24.12 0.74 8.53
C ARG A 774 -24.56 2.11 8.04
N GLU A 775 -24.98 2.21 6.78
CA GLU A 775 -25.52 3.45 6.19
C GLU A 775 -26.78 3.90 6.93
N THR A 776 -27.68 2.97 7.28
CA THR A 776 -28.95 3.29 7.96
C THR A 776 -28.76 3.67 9.43
N VAL A 777 -27.95 2.91 10.19
CA VAL A 777 -27.56 3.26 11.57
C VAL A 777 -26.96 4.66 11.61
N HIS A 778 -26.11 4.95 10.62
CA HIS A 778 -25.55 6.28 10.50
C HIS A 778 -26.63 7.33 10.21
N ALA A 779 -27.46 7.15 9.17
CA ALA A 779 -28.44 8.13 8.72
C ALA A 779 -29.48 8.51 9.78
N THR A 780 -29.73 7.60 10.73
CA THR A 780 -30.78 7.72 11.75
C THR A 780 -30.26 8.13 13.14
N ARG A 781 -28.96 8.28 13.33
CA ARG A 781 -28.35 8.52 14.66
C ARG A 781 -28.86 9.76 15.40
N ASP A 782 -29.29 10.79 14.66
CA ASP A 782 -29.68 12.10 15.20
C ASP A 782 -31.19 12.16 15.50
N ARG A 783 -31.90 11.04 15.30
CA ARG A 783 -33.31 10.85 15.67
C ARG A 783 -33.44 10.61 17.17
N ALA A 784 -34.53 11.08 17.76
CA ALA A 784 -34.74 11.08 19.21
C ALA A 784 -36.03 10.37 19.66
N GLY A 785 -36.93 10.05 18.74
CA GLY A 785 -38.26 9.50 19.03
C GLY A 785 -38.20 8.09 19.60
N LEU A 786 -37.75 7.12 18.79
CA LEU A 786 -37.60 5.72 19.20
C LEU A 786 -36.21 5.21 18.85
N THR A 787 -35.49 4.65 19.82
CA THR A 787 -34.28 3.86 19.54
C THR A 787 -34.68 2.42 19.21
N LEU A 788 -34.53 2.03 17.94
CA LEU A 788 -34.73 0.66 17.47
C LEU A 788 -33.38 -0.05 17.40
N ASN A 789 -33.10 -0.96 18.32
CA ASN A 789 -31.92 -1.82 18.27
C ASN A 789 -32.23 -3.12 17.51
N LEU A 790 -31.70 -3.22 16.31
CA LEU A 790 -31.83 -4.40 15.46
C LEU A 790 -30.75 -5.42 15.83
N CYS A 791 -31.13 -6.50 16.50
CA CYS A 791 -30.22 -7.61 16.80
C CYS A 791 -30.19 -8.58 15.62
N PHE A 792 -29.14 -8.46 14.80
CA PHE A 792 -29.03 -9.15 13.53
C PHE A 792 -27.67 -9.81 13.37
N ASN A 793 -27.68 -11.11 13.07
CA ASN A 793 -26.52 -11.99 13.23
C ASN A 793 -25.96 -11.88 14.65
N TYR A 794 -26.85 -11.97 15.63
CA TYR A 794 -26.58 -11.69 17.04
C TYR A 794 -26.64 -12.96 17.88
N GLY A 795 -25.65 -13.12 18.76
CA GLY A 795 -25.64 -14.06 19.87
C GLY A 795 -25.19 -13.33 21.13
N GLY A 796 -25.92 -13.49 22.22
CA GLY A 796 -25.65 -12.82 23.49
C GLY A 796 -24.38 -13.31 24.17
N ARG A 797 -24.13 -14.62 24.13
CA ARG A 797 -22.86 -15.20 24.58
C ARG A 797 -21.68 -14.68 23.75
N ASP A 798 -21.86 -14.54 22.45
CA ASP A 798 -20.83 -14.00 21.56
C ASP A 798 -20.53 -12.53 21.88
N GLU A 799 -21.56 -11.71 22.14
CA GLU A 799 -21.40 -10.32 22.58
C GLU A 799 -20.60 -10.22 23.89
N ILE A 800 -20.95 -11.02 24.90
CA ILE A 800 -20.21 -11.06 26.18
C ILE A 800 -18.77 -11.52 25.97
N ALA A 801 -18.54 -12.52 25.12
CA ALA A 801 -17.18 -12.98 24.79
C ALA A 801 -16.35 -11.90 24.08
N LEU A 802 -16.96 -11.12 23.18
CA LEU A 802 -16.32 -9.97 22.54
C LEU A 802 -15.95 -8.89 23.55
N ALA A 803 -16.86 -8.55 24.46
CA ALA A 803 -16.61 -7.59 25.54
C ALA A 803 -15.47 -8.06 26.47
N ALA A 804 -15.49 -9.33 26.87
CA ALA A 804 -14.43 -9.92 27.69
C ALA A 804 -13.06 -9.91 26.99
N ARG A 805 -13.00 -10.23 25.69
CA ARG A 805 -11.77 -10.12 24.88
C ARG A 805 -11.26 -8.69 24.82
N ALA A 806 -12.14 -7.70 24.67
CA ALA A 806 -11.76 -6.29 24.65
C ALA A 806 -11.16 -5.85 26.00
N LEU A 807 -11.79 -6.25 27.11
CA LEU A 807 -11.28 -5.99 28.47
C LEU A 807 -9.95 -6.67 28.73
N ALA A 808 -9.79 -7.94 28.36
CA ALA A 808 -8.54 -8.67 28.50
C ALA A 808 -7.40 -7.97 27.74
N ARG A 809 -7.66 -7.48 26.53
CA ARG A 809 -6.67 -6.69 25.76
C ARG A 809 -6.31 -5.38 26.45
N ARG A 810 -7.26 -4.70 27.10
CA ARG A 810 -6.97 -3.49 27.90
C ARG A 810 -6.12 -3.83 29.13
N ALA A 811 -6.41 -4.94 29.79
CA ALA A 811 -5.64 -5.39 30.93
C ALA A 811 -4.21 -5.78 30.58
N VAL A 812 -4.02 -6.53 29.49
CA VAL A 812 -2.68 -6.86 28.95
C VAL A 812 -1.90 -5.59 28.55
N ARG A 813 -2.59 -4.52 28.14
CA ARG A 813 -1.98 -3.23 27.82
C ARG A 813 -1.66 -2.37 29.05
N GLY A 814 -2.01 -2.80 30.26
CA GLY A 814 -1.86 -2.02 31.49
C GLY A 814 -2.85 -0.85 31.63
N GLU A 815 -3.85 -0.76 30.74
CA GLU A 815 -4.86 0.31 30.74
C GLU A 815 -5.98 0.09 31.76
N LEU A 816 -6.08 -1.14 32.29
CA LEU A 816 -7.06 -1.53 33.29
C LEU A 816 -6.49 -2.68 34.12
N ALA A 817 -6.37 -2.50 35.43
CA ALA A 817 -5.92 -3.59 36.29
C ALA A 817 -6.98 -4.73 36.29
N PRO A 818 -6.61 -6.01 36.10
CA PRO A 818 -7.57 -7.12 36.02
C PRO A 818 -8.54 -7.20 37.21
N ASP A 819 -8.04 -6.93 38.42
CA ASP A 819 -8.78 -6.88 39.69
C ASP A 819 -9.81 -5.73 39.76
N ARG A 820 -9.69 -4.73 38.87
CA ARG A 820 -10.62 -3.60 38.79
C ARG A 820 -11.73 -3.80 37.76
N ILE A 821 -11.77 -4.93 37.06
CA ILE A 821 -12.85 -5.25 36.11
C ILE A 821 -14.15 -5.48 36.89
N THR A 822 -15.22 -4.79 36.50
CA THR A 822 -16.55 -4.86 37.14
C THR A 822 -17.64 -5.01 36.09
N ALA A 823 -18.88 -5.26 36.50
CA ALA A 823 -20.05 -5.29 35.60
C ALA A 823 -20.16 -4.03 34.73
N ARG A 824 -19.85 -2.84 35.28
CA ARG A 824 -19.81 -1.58 34.52
C ARG A 824 -18.80 -1.62 33.37
N HIS A 825 -17.66 -2.28 33.59
CA HIS A 825 -16.65 -2.44 32.55
C HIS A 825 -17.15 -3.36 31.44
N VAL A 826 -17.83 -4.46 31.78
CA VAL A 826 -18.42 -5.37 30.78
C VAL A 826 -19.48 -4.63 29.96
N GLY A 827 -20.44 -3.96 30.62
CA GLY A 827 -21.50 -3.19 29.94
C GLY A 827 -20.97 -2.15 28.95
N ARG A 828 -19.88 -1.46 29.28
CA ARG A 828 -19.22 -0.47 28.40
C ARG A 828 -18.56 -1.05 27.15
N HIS A 829 -18.38 -2.38 27.08
CA HIS A 829 -17.75 -3.05 25.94
C HIS A 829 -18.71 -4.00 25.20
N LEU A 830 -20.02 -3.95 25.52
CA LEU A 830 -21.06 -4.59 24.70
C LEU A 830 -21.24 -3.82 23.38
N HIS A 831 -22.05 -4.35 22.45
CA HIS A 831 -22.21 -3.73 21.13
C HIS A 831 -22.73 -2.30 21.19
N GLN A 832 -23.69 -2.04 22.08
CA GLN A 832 -24.38 -0.76 22.24
C GLN A 832 -24.39 -0.34 23.72
N PRO A 833 -23.29 0.22 24.25
CA PRO A 833 -23.16 0.53 25.67
C PRO A 833 -24.08 1.65 26.17
N GLU A 834 -24.70 2.40 25.27
CA GLU A 834 -25.70 3.42 25.58
C GLU A 834 -27.11 2.86 25.84
N LEU A 835 -27.37 1.60 25.49
CA LEU A 835 -28.69 1.00 25.70
C LEU A 835 -28.95 0.83 27.21
N PRO A 836 -30.13 1.25 27.69
CA PRO A 836 -30.58 0.88 29.03
C PRO A 836 -30.80 -0.64 29.14
N ASP A 837 -30.81 -1.15 30.38
CA ASP A 837 -31.23 -2.52 30.66
C ASP A 837 -32.65 -2.77 30.12
N VAL A 838 -32.94 -4.01 29.74
CA VAL A 838 -34.26 -4.43 29.26
C VAL A 838 -35.18 -4.53 30.47
N ASP A 839 -36.25 -3.74 30.46
CA ASP A 839 -37.28 -3.79 31.51
C ASP A 839 -38.31 -4.89 31.22
N LEU A 840 -38.64 -5.08 29.94
CA LEU A 840 -39.66 -6.03 29.48
C LEU A 840 -39.15 -6.83 28.27
N LEU A 841 -39.08 -8.15 28.39
CA LEU A 841 -38.80 -9.06 27.28
C LEU A 841 -40.09 -9.78 26.89
N VAL A 842 -40.52 -9.55 25.65
CA VAL A 842 -41.68 -10.17 25.03
C VAL A 842 -41.23 -11.28 24.09
N ARG A 843 -41.90 -12.42 24.11
CA ARG A 843 -41.68 -13.48 23.13
C ARG A 843 -42.99 -14.01 22.58
N THR A 844 -43.07 -14.15 21.27
CA THR A 844 -44.23 -14.69 20.56
C THR A 844 -44.17 -16.20 20.39
N ALA A 845 -45.28 -16.78 19.93
CA ALA A 845 -45.45 -18.17 19.54
C ALA A 845 -45.33 -19.21 20.67
N GLY A 846 -45.68 -18.85 21.91
CA GLY A 846 -45.87 -19.77 23.04
C GLY A 846 -44.60 -20.36 23.69
N GLU A 847 -43.43 -20.12 23.10
CA GLU A 847 -42.15 -20.64 23.59
C GLU A 847 -41.66 -19.85 24.82
N ARG A 848 -41.35 -20.54 25.92
CA ARG A 848 -40.96 -19.91 27.20
C ARG A 848 -39.45 -19.95 27.45
N ARG A 849 -38.67 -19.23 26.63
CA ARG A 849 -37.21 -19.10 26.79
C ARG A 849 -36.71 -17.76 26.23
N THR A 850 -35.53 -17.30 26.64
CA THR A 850 -34.91 -16.07 26.11
C THR A 850 -34.09 -16.32 24.83
N SER A 851 -33.67 -17.56 24.56
CA SER A 851 -32.93 -17.94 23.34
C SER A 851 -31.66 -17.13 23.11
N ASP A 852 -30.82 -16.96 24.13
CA ASP A 852 -29.56 -16.18 24.05
C ASP A 852 -29.73 -14.70 23.63
N PHE A 853 -30.95 -14.18 23.72
CA PHE A 853 -31.25 -12.81 23.35
C PHE A 853 -30.98 -11.84 24.51
N LEU A 854 -30.03 -10.92 24.32
CA LEU A 854 -29.64 -9.87 25.27
C LEU A 854 -29.44 -10.37 26.72
N PRO A 855 -28.70 -11.45 26.96
CA PRO A 855 -28.62 -12.10 28.28
C PRO A 855 -28.00 -11.20 29.36
N TRP A 856 -27.16 -10.24 28.98
CA TRP A 856 -26.62 -9.25 29.91
C TRP A 856 -27.65 -8.18 30.24
N GLN A 857 -28.25 -7.57 29.21
CA GLN A 857 -29.16 -6.44 29.33
C GLN A 857 -30.52 -6.87 29.89
N ALA A 858 -30.94 -8.12 29.67
CA ALA A 858 -32.22 -8.67 30.13
C ALA A 858 -32.13 -9.48 31.42
N ALA A 859 -31.01 -9.41 32.15
CA ALA A 859 -30.81 -10.18 33.38
C ALA A 859 -31.89 -9.92 34.46
N CYS A 860 -32.46 -8.70 34.48
CA CYS A 860 -33.52 -8.30 35.41
C CYS A 860 -34.86 -8.00 34.70
N ALA A 861 -35.02 -8.41 33.43
CA ALA A 861 -36.21 -8.11 32.65
C ALA A 861 -37.43 -8.88 33.17
N GLU A 862 -38.59 -8.24 33.16
CA GLU A 862 -39.85 -8.96 33.26
C GLU A 862 -40.14 -9.69 31.95
N LEU A 863 -40.66 -10.92 32.05
CA LEU A 863 -40.93 -11.75 30.88
C LEU A 863 -42.43 -11.81 30.59
N VAL A 864 -42.80 -11.58 29.33
CA VAL A 864 -44.16 -11.77 28.82
C VAL A 864 -44.11 -12.72 27.62
N PHE A 865 -44.88 -13.80 27.69
CA PHE A 865 -44.98 -14.79 26.62
C PHE A 865 -46.37 -14.69 26.00
N LEU A 866 -46.40 -14.53 24.68
CA LEU A 866 -47.61 -14.46 23.88
C LEU A 866 -47.76 -15.75 23.08
N ASP A 867 -48.97 -16.30 23.03
CA ASP A 867 -49.25 -17.48 22.21
C ASP A 867 -49.37 -17.12 20.71
N THR A 868 -49.68 -15.85 20.40
CA THR A 868 -49.76 -15.32 19.02
C THR A 868 -48.46 -15.57 18.25
N LEU A 869 -48.57 -16.10 17.02
CA LEU A 869 -47.43 -16.24 16.11
C LEU A 869 -47.00 -14.86 15.60
N TRP A 870 -45.69 -14.61 15.43
CA TRP A 870 -45.19 -13.28 15.06
C TRP A 870 -45.87 -12.62 13.85
N PRO A 871 -46.18 -13.33 12.74
CA PRO A 871 -46.83 -12.68 11.61
C PRO A 871 -48.28 -12.22 11.86
N ASP A 872 -48.93 -12.74 12.90
CA ASP A 872 -50.28 -12.31 13.33
C ASP A 872 -50.20 -11.27 14.47
N ALA A 873 -49.00 -10.91 14.94
CA ALA A 873 -48.81 -9.89 15.97
C ALA A 873 -48.84 -8.48 15.38
N ASP A 874 -49.38 -7.53 16.15
CA ASP A 874 -49.51 -6.12 15.80
C ASP A 874 -49.23 -5.23 17.03
N ARG A 875 -49.34 -3.91 16.88
CA ARG A 875 -49.13 -2.95 17.97
C ARG A 875 -50.00 -3.17 19.19
N THR A 876 -51.20 -3.75 19.05
CA THR A 876 -52.10 -3.99 20.19
C THR A 876 -51.50 -5.01 21.15
N HIS A 877 -50.80 -6.03 20.61
CA HIS A 877 -50.08 -7.01 21.39
C HIS A 877 -48.89 -6.40 22.16
N LEU A 878 -48.17 -5.45 21.54
CA LEU A 878 -47.15 -4.67 22.25
C LEU A 878 -47.78 -3.86 23.39
N TRP A 879 -48.88 -3.17 23.11
CA TRP A 879 -49.56 -2.34 24.10
C TRP A 879 -50.08 -3.14 25.28
N ASP A 880 -50.59 -4.34 25.06
CA ASP A 880 -51.07 -5.21 26.12
C ASP A 880 -49.92 -5.79 26.95
N ALA A 881 -48.79 -6.14 26.32
CA ALA A 881 -47.58 -6.52 27.05
C ALA A 881 -47.05 -5.37 27.93
N VAL A 882 -47.03 -4.15 27.39
CA VAL A 882 -46.64 -2.95 28.16
C VAL A 882 -47.66 -2.66 29.26
N ARG A 883 -48.96 -2.79 28.98
CA ARG A 883 -50.02 -2.59 29.98
C ARG A 883 -49.84 -3.57 31.14
N ALA A 884 -49.60 -4.85 30.85
CA ALA A 884 -49.33 -5.87 31.85
C ALA A 884 -48.11 -5.53 32.72
N TYR A 885 -47.04 -5.01 32.12
CA TYR A 885 -45.88 -4.49 32.85
C TYR A 885 -46.24 -3.29 33.75
N THR A 886 -46.95 -2.29 33.22
CA THR A 886 -47.32 -1.08 33.99
C THR A 886 -48.31 -1.34 35.12
N GLY A 887 -49.09 -2.42 35.04
CA GLY A 887 -50.07 -2.83 36.03
C GLY A 887 -49.50 -3.64 37.19
N ARG A 888 -48.24 -4.10 37.11
CA ARG A 888 -47.59 -4.85 38.20
C ARG A 888 -47.07 -3.90 39.28
N GLU A 889 -47.23 -4.29 40.54
CA GLU A 889 -46.58 -3.60 41.66
C GLU A 889 -45.08 -3.94 41.66
N ARG A 890 -44.23 -2.92 41.57
CA ARG A 890 -42.77 -3.10 41.66
C ARG A 890 -42.40 -3.57 43.06
N ARG A 891 -41.84 -4.77 43.19
CA ARG A 891 -41.29 -5.26 44.45
C ARG A 891 -40.06 -4.42 44.83
N SER A 892 -39.91 -4.07 46.10
CA SER A 892 -38.91 -3.14 46.67
C SER A 892 -37.44 -3.57 46.60
N GLY A 893 -37.07 -4.43 45.64
CA GLY A 893 -35.69 -4.84 45.33
C GLY A 893 -35.14 -4.29 44.01
N SER A 894 -35.95 -3.64 43.16
CA SER A 894 -35.48 -3.06 41.89
C SER A 894 -34.81 -1.69 42.12
N ALA A 895 -33.53 -1.73 42.50
CA ALA A 895 -32.53 -0.64 42.51
C ALA A 895 -33.07 0.80 42.62
N GLY A 896 -33.43 1.20 43.84
CA GLY A 896 -33.24 2.57 44.27
C GLY A 896 -31.74 2.82 44.50
N THR A 897 -31.07 3.44 43.53
CA THR A 897 -29.85 4.22 43.80
C THR A 897 -30.08 5.60 43.24
N GLY A 898 -30.40 6.53 44.14
CA GLY A 898 -30.62 7.93 43.84
C GLY A 898 -29.33 8.69 43.53
N ARG A 899 -29.53 9.74 42.72
CA ARG A 899 -28.63 10.83 42.32
C ARG A 899 -27.47 10.50 41.39
#